data_AF-A0A4R3K7G2-F1
#
_entry.id   AF-A0A4R3K7G2-F1
#
_cell.length_a   1.000
_cell.length_b   1.000
_cell.length_c   1.000
_cell.angle_alpha   90.00
_cell.angle_beta   90.00
_cell.angle_gamma   90.00
#
_symmetry.space_group_name_H-M   'P 1'
#
loop_
_entity.id
_entity.type
_entity.pdbx_description
1 polymer ?
#
loop_
_entity_poly.entity_id
_entity_poly.type
_entity_poly.pdbx_seq_one_letter_code
_entity_poly.pdbx_strand_id
1 'polypeptide(L)'
;MYVAHFDSELQISQSLEEHLYQVSNLIKDRVPPTVNFPKMSNHQLKSYIRFIYLFHDIGKYTDYFQDYLLKGKSSSLKNHAHISACFIYPFLTDKFQDLQIEQRSVWAFLAYIAIRFHHSHLRLKELFDDPSMWDVLNKQALNLLKKIDEIYRELHIKEDSSFEKFSDYFQIEKLKENKKFFINMPYHLRSPRLGDIHWFFGLIYIFSVLIDNDKLNSAGVQPKKVRTVSPQQVESYTNQKHKDLYSKEEIYLREKREAARKTMFEIIDGLTDEDIDSQYFFTITAPTGIGKTLSSLQCALRLQEKLTNKYKYTPRIITAIPFINIIEQTQIDYEKVFNKQATVVIHHRLNDFSDKNMNELPLDQTLLEVESWEGDVILTTFVQLFQSLLSGKNRLLKKINKLAGSIVILDEVQAIPEKYMALIGALLRRVAEYYGTRFILMTATQPKILQMGDRLQSRDFQPPIELLPNHDAYFKQLRRTKFIPLLKEKYDTESFLLLFRNIWDGKKSVLIVVNTIKRSIDVFRRLKELQDQEELYKDIDIAYLSTNIIPKKRKEVILNVKQKLNENVPVILVSTQTIEAGVDLDFDLGFRDLAPLESLVQTAGRVNREGKKGEYCPVYIVRFENDNQYVYQLHHLERTKNLLEKYNQILEPEYPSLIENYYEQLMQFDIPEESRTLWNEGIGQLDFEKLEEFQLIEKIGEVIDVFVEMDEKATQLANVYEEIHKDKLDLSLLEGIIDKDYIIKQKENISYYDRQAITKIVLIKMSQYMIQIRGKRVKNNPPISFSSRNGIKSSIFWIPKGQLQQYYDEETGFIDEYGDAFIW
;
A
#
# COMPACT_ATOMS: atom_id res chain seq x y z
N MET A 1 -15.20 -41.02 4.43
CA MET A 1 -15.27 -39.63 3.93
C MET A 1 -14.12 -38.86 4.55
N TYR A 2 -13.23 -38.32 3.73
CA TYR A 2 -12.09 -37.53 4.19
C TYR A 2 -12.51 -36.06 4.38
N VAL A 3 -11.99 -35.42 5.42
CA VAL A 3 -12.39 -34.07 5.81
C VAL A 3 -11.23 -33.09 5.53
N ALA A 4 -11.55 -31.96 4.88
CA ALA A 4 -10.60 -30.87 4.63
C ALA A 4 -10.53 -29.90 5.82
N HIS A 5 -11.70 -29.54 6.36
CA HIS A 5 -11.87 -28.62 7.49
C HIS A 5 -12.91 -29.19 8.46
N PHE A 6 -12.59 -29.12 9.74
CA PHE A 6 -13.48 -29.56 10.82
C PHE A 6 -13.52 -28.48 11.89
N ASP A 7 -14.70 -27.92 12.14
CA ASP A 7 -14.96 -27.03 13.25
C ASP A 7 -15.45 -27.86 14.45
N SER A 8 -14.62 -27.97 15.48
CA SER A 8 -14.93 -28.77 16.67
C SER A 8 -16.03 -28.16 17.54
N GLU A 9 -16.22 -26.84 17.48
CA GLU A 9 -17.25 -26.13 18.27
C GLU A 9 -18.62 -26.24 17.59
N LEU A 10 -18.67 -26.07 16.26
CA LEU A 10 -19.90 -26.14 15.48
C LEU A 10 -20.26 -27.55 15.00
N GLN A 11 -19.32 -28.51 15.10
CA GLN A 11 -19.45 -29.88 14.56
C GLN A 11 -19.73 -29.90 13.04
N ILE A 12 -19.25 -28.89 12.31
CA ILE A 12 -19.40 -28.77 10.86
C ILE A 12 -18.11 -29.28 10.19
N SER A 13 -18.27 -30.16 9.20
CA SER A 13 -17.16 -30.69 8.39
C SER A 13 -17.36 -30.38 6.92
N GLN A 14 -16.29 -29.93 6.25
CA GLN A 14 -16.25 -29.84 4.79
C GLN A 14 -15.49 -31.05 4.23
N SER A 15 -16.07 -31.74 3.25
CA SER A 15 -15.40 -32.88 2.64
C SER A 15 -14.20 -32.44 1.79
N LEU A 16 -13.18 -33.30 1.73
CA LEU A 16 -11.97 -33.02 0.97
C LEU A 16 -12.22 -32.99 -0.54
N GLU A 17 -13.07 -33.88 -1.05
CA GLU A 17 -13.52 -33.90 -2.45
C GLU A 17 -14.20 -32.57 -2.83
N GLU A 18 -15.19 -32.12 -2.06
CA GLU A 18 -15.90 -30.88 -2.35
C GLU A 18 -14.97 -29.67 -2.31
N HIS A 19 -14.09 -29.58 -1.30
CA HIS A 19 -13.11 -28.50 -1.19
C HIS A 19 -12.21 -28.42 -2.44
N LEU A 20 -11.56 -29.53 -2.80
CA LEU A 20 -10.64 -29.57 -3.94
C LEU A 20 -11.37 -29.28 -5.27
N TYR A 21 -12.58 -29.82 -5.44
CA TYR A 21 -13.35 -29.63 -6.67
C TYR A 21 -13.89 -28.20 -6.80
N GLN A 22 -14.50 -27.65 -5.73
CA GLN A 22 -15.04 -26.28 -5.71
C GLN A 22 -13.94 -25.27 -6.05
N VAL A 23 -12.78 -25.37 -5.40
CA VAL A 23 -11.71 -24.42 -5.61
C VAL A 23 -11.12 -24.56 -7.02
N SER A 24 -11.00 -25.78 -7.56
CA SER A 24 -10.49 -26.01 -8.92
C SER A 24 -11.38 -25.41 -10.03
N ASN A 25 -12.71 -25.37 -9.81
CA ASN A 25 -13.64 -24.83 -10.81
C ASN A 25 -13.65 -23.30 -10.86
N LEU A 26 -13.30 -22.63 -9.77
CA LEU A 26 -13.29 -21.16 -9.68
C LEU A 26 -12.18 -20.52 -10.55
N ILE A 27 -11.19 -21.29 -11.02
CA ILE A 27 -10.00 -20.77 -11.71
C ILE A 27 -10.30 -20.12 -13.05
N LYS A 28 -11.31 -20.62 -13.77
CA LYS A 28 -11.68 -20.09 -15.09
C LYS A 28 -12.01 -18.59 -15.02
N ASP A 29 -12.62 -18.17 -13.92
CA ASP A 29 -13.01 -16.78 -13.65
C ASP A 29 -11.95 -15.98 -12.87
N ARG A 30 -10.95 -16.66 -12.28
CA ARG A 30 -9.92 -16.03 -11.44
C ARG A 30 -8.63 -15.67 -12.18
N VAL A 31 -8.36 -16.27 -13.34
CA VAL A 31 -7.19 -15.93 -14.17
C VAL A 31 -7.64 -15.03 -15.32
N PRO A 32 -7.32 -13.72 -15.27
CA PRO A 32 -7.67 -12.78 -16.33
C PRO A 32 -7.12 -13.24 -17.69
N PRO A 33 -7.83 -12.99 -18.80
CA PRO A 33 -7.35 -13.36 -20.14
C PRO A 33 -6.07 -12.62 -20.55
N THR A 34 -5.79 -11.48 -19.91
CA THR A 34 -4.60 -10.66 -20.16
C THR A 34 -3.34 -11.17 -19.46
N VAL A 35 -3.44 -12.16 -18.55
CA VAL A 35 -2.27 -12.76 -17.90
C VAL A 35 -1.55 -13.67 -18.89
N ASN A 36 -0.27 -13.42 -19.11
CA ASN A 36 0.54 -14.19 -20.03
C ASN A 36 1.99 -14.21 -19.58
N PHE A 37 2.62 -15.38 -19.63
CA PHE A 37 4.05 -15.52 -19.32
C PHE A 37 4.80 -16.01 -20.54
N PRO A 38 6.12 -15.71 -20.65
CA PRO A 38 6.94 -16.25 -21.72
C PRO A 38 6.77 -17.77 -21.81
N LYS A 39 6.46 -18.26 -23.03
CA LYS A 39 6.30 -19.69 -23.33
C LYS A 39 5.21 -20.43 -22.52
N MET A 40 4.33 -19.71 -21.82
CA MET A 40 3.19 -20.28 -21.09
C MET A 40 1.94 -19.44 -21.39
N SER A 41 1.13 -19.92 -22.34
CA SER A 41 -0.10 -19.26 -22.74
C SER A 41 -1.11 -19.19 -21.60
N ASN A 42 -2.06 -18.24 -21.68
CA ASN A 42 -3.13 -18.11 -20.69
C ASN A 42 -3.93 -19.42 -20.50
N HIS A 43 -4.20 -20.15 -21.60
CA HIS A 43 -4.90 -21.43 -21.54
C HIS A 43 -4.09 -22.49 -20.79
N GLN A 44 -2.81 -22.63 -21.09
CA GLN A 44 -1.92 -23.55 -20.36
C GLN A 44 -1.80 -23.15 -18.89
N LEU A 45 -1.70 -21.85 -18.58
CA LEU A 45 -1.63 -21.33 -17.22
C LEU A 45 -2.91 -21.66 -16.42
N LYS A 46 -4.10 -21.53 -17.02
CA LYS A 46 -5.37 -21.91 -16.39
C LYS A 46 -5.40 -23.40 -16.04
N SER A 47 -4.99 -24.26 -16.98
CA SER A 47 -4.88 -25.71 -16.73
C SER A 47 -3.84 -26.02 -15.64
N TYR A 48 -2.70 -25.35 -15.68
CA TYR A 48 -1.63 -25.49 -14.70
C TYR A 48 -2.11 -25.12 -13.28
N ILE A 49 -2.78 -23.97 -13.12
CA ILE A 49 -3.34 -23.54 -11.84
C ILE A 49 -4.45 -24.50 -11.39
N ARG A 50 -5.29 -25.03 -12.31
CA ARG A 50 -6.30 -26.08 -12.01
C ARG A 50 -5.70 -27.27 -11.32
N PHE A 51 -4.60 -27.79 -11.84
CA PHE A 51 -3.94 -28.93 -11.21
C PHE A 51 -3.32 -28.59 -9.86
N ILE A 52 -2.75 -27.39 -9.70
CA ILE A 52 -2.25 -26.96 -8.40
C ILE A 52 -3.35 -27.03 -7.35
N TYR A 53 -4.53 -26.48 -7.62
CA TYR A 53 -5.62 -26.55 -6.65
C TYR A 53 -6.17 -27.95 -6.43
N LEU A 54 -6.32 -28.73 -7.50
CA LEU A 54 -6.84 -30.08 -7.37
C LEU A 54 -5.96 -30.96 -6.48
N PHE A 55 -4.65 -30.69 -6.43
CA PHE A 55 -3.68 -31.54 -5.75
C PHE A 55 -2.96 -30.90 -4.56
N HIS A 56 -3.14 -29.60 -4.27
CA HIS A 56 -2.38 -28.91 -3.21
C HIS A 56 -2.56 -29.55 -1.82
N ASP A 57 -3.70 -30.20 -1.61
CA ASP A 57 -4.13 -30.78 -0.34
C ASP A 57 -4.34 -32.30 -0.40
N ILE A 58 -3.83 -32.98 -1.43
CA ILE A 58 -3.92 -34.45 -1.55
C ILE A 58 -3.28 -35.19 -0.36
N GLY A 59 -2.33 -34.56 0.35
CA GLY A 59 -1.76 -35.08 1.58
C GLY A 59 -2.76 -35.19 2.74
N LYS A 60 -3.90 -34.48 2.68
CA LYS A 60 -4.96 -34.56 3.70
C LYS A 60 -5.66 -35.93 3.69
N TYR A 61 -5.53 -36.73 2.62
CA TYR A 61 -6.00 -38.13 2.59
C TYR A 61 -5.21 -39.07 3.52
N THR A 62 -4.05 -38.63 4.04
CA THR A 62 -3.26 -39.45 4.97
C THR A 62 -4.00 -39.68 6.29
N ASP A 63 -3.86 -40.89 6.85
CA ASP A 63 -4.44 -41.19 8.18
C ASP A 63 -3.88 -40.27 9.26
N TYR A 64 -2.60 -39.89 9.14
CA TYR A 64 -1.93 -39.00 10.08
C TYR A 64 -2.57 -37.61 10.16
N PHE A 65 -3.01 -37.06 9.02
CA PHE A 65 -3.71 -35.78 8.98
C PHE A 65 -5.15 -35.92 9.51
N GLN A 66 -5.88 -36.96 9.08
CA GLN A 66 -7.25 -37.18 9.53
C GLN A 66 -7.33 -37.45 11.05
N ASP A 67 -6.39 -38.22 11.61
CA ASP A 67 -6.30 -38.45 13.06
C ASP A 67 -5.95 -37.17 13.82
N TYR A 68 -5.12 -36.30 13.26
CA TYR A 68 -4.84 -34.98 13.85
C TYR A 68 -6.10 -34.10 13.84
N LEU A 69 -6.78 -34.00 12.70
CA LEU A 69 -7.95 -33.15 12.52
C LEU A 69 -9.15 -33.60 13.38
N LEU A 70 -9.43 -34.90 13.42
CA LEU A 70 -10.63 -35.45 14.07
C LEU A 70 -10.40 -35.87 15.53
N LYS A 71 -9.17 -36.27 15.89
CA LYS A 71 -8.86 -36.84 17.22
C LYS A 71 -7.83 -36.03 18.00
N GLY A 72 -7.32 -34.92 17.45
CA GLY A 72 -6.26 -34.11 18.06
C GLY A 72 -4.90 -34.82 18.21
N LYS A 73 -4.71 -35.97 17.56
CA LYS A 73 -3.47 -36.77 17.67
C LYS A 73 -2.35 -36.16 16.83
N SER A 74 -1.56 -35.28 17.45
CA SER A 74 -0.42 -34.65 16.76
C SER A 74 0.74 -35.63 16.56
N SER A 75 1.27 -35.70 15.34
CA SER A 75 2.49 -36.46 14.98
C SER A 75 3.36 -35.65 14.03
N SER A 76 4.62 -36.05 13.82
CA SER A 76 5.50 -35.44 12.81
C SER A 76 5.00 -35.67 11.37
N LEU A 77 4.13 -36.66 11.16
CA LEU A 77 3.57 -37.04 9.86
C LEU A 77 2.30 -36.27 9.48
N LYS A 78 1.83 -35.35 10.34
CA LYS A 78 0.58 -34.60 10.12
C LYS A 78 0.66 -33.57 8.99
N ASN A 79 1.86 -33.16 8.58
CA ASN A 79 2.03 -32.08 7.58
C ASN A 79 1.67 -32.59 6.17
N HIS A 80 0.59 -32.07 5.58
CA HIS A 80 0.08 -32.53 4.27
C HIS A 80 0.73 -31.81 3.07
N ALA A 81 1.18 -30.56 3.25
CA ALA A 81 1.58 -29.71 2.13
C ALA A 81 2.80 -30.24 1.35
N HIS A 82 3.80 -30.80 2.03
CA HIS A 82 5.04 -31.25 1.37
C HIS A 82 4.83 -32.50 0.51
N ILE A 83 4.11 -33.50 1.01
CA ILE A 83 3.80 -34.69 0.20
C ILE A 83 2.93 -34.34 -1.01
N SER A 84 1.99 -33.40 -0.85
CA SER A 84 1.19 -32.86 -1.96
C SER A 84 2.06 -32.15 -3.01
N ALA A 85 3.05 -31.39 -2.55
CA ALA A 85 4.03 -30.75 -3.42
C ALA A 85 4.87 -31.80 -4.18
N CYS A 86 5.33 -32.85 -3.51
CA CYS A 86 6.09 -33.92 -4.16
C CYS A 86 5.27 -34.62 -5.25
N PHE A 87 3.97 -34.79 -5.06
CA PHE A 87 3.08 -35.36 -6.07
C PHE A 87 2.93 -34.45 -7.31
N ILE A 88 2.80 -33.13 -7.12
CA ILE A 88 2.48 -32.22 -8.23
C ILE A 88 3.61 -32.10 -9.25
N TYR A 89 4.87 -32.20 -8.81
CA TYR A 89 6.04 -32.02 -9.67
C TYR A 89 6.08 -33.04 -10.82
N PRO A 90 6.12 -34.36 -10.57
CA PRO A 90 6.18 -35.35 -11.65
C PRO A 90 4.90 -35.33 -12.50
N PHE A 91 3.74 -35.09 -11.89
CA PHE A 91 2.47 -34.94 -12.61
C PHE A 91 2.54 -33.82 -13.66
N LEU A 92 2.97 -32.62 -13.28
CA LEU A 92 3.04 -31.49 -14.21
C LEU A 92 4.13 -31.68 -15.28
N THR A 93 5.24 -32.33 -14.95
CA THR A 93 6.27 -32.64 -15.96
C THR A 93 5.79 -33.62 -17.03
N ASP A 94 4.88 -34.53 -16.70
CA ASP A 94 4.24 -35.45 -17.66
C ASP A 94 3.08 -34.79 -18.41
N LYS A 95 2.41 -33.79 -17.80
CA LYS A 95 1.29 -33.08 -18.42
C LYS A 95 1.70 -32.10 -19.51
N PHE A 96 2.75 -31.32 -19.26
CA PHE A 96 3.17 -30.23 -20.14
C PHE A 96 4.36 -30.65 -21.01
N GLN A 97 4.20 -31.75 -21.77
CA GLN A 97 5.25 -32.27 -22.66
C GLN A 97 5.49 -31.40 -23.90
N ASP A 98 4.53 -30.54 -24.24
CA ASP A 98 4.60 -29.53 -25.29
C ASP A 98 5.60 -28.41 -24.96
N LEU A 99 5.91 -28.20 -23.68
CA LEU A 99 6.95 -27.28 -23.22
C LEU A 99 8.34 -27.94 -23.27
N GLN A 100 9.36 -27.13 -23.54
CA GLN A 100 10.77 -27.56 -23.44
C GLN A 100 11.08 -28.14 -22.05
N ILE A 101 11.96 -29.15 -22.00
CA ILE A 101 12.21 -29.92 -20.77
C ILE A 101 12.64 -29.05 -19.59
N GLU A 102 13.46 -28.02 -19.83
CA GLU A 102 13.87 -27.08 -18.79
C GLU A 102 12.69 -26.24 -18.30
N GLN A 103 11.86 -25.73 -19.22
CA GLN A 103 10.72 -24.86 -18.90
C GLN A 103 9.65 -25.60 -18.11
N ARG A 104 9.27 -26.82 -18.55
CA ARG A 104 8.30 -27.63 -17.81
C ARG A 104 8.81 -28.04 -16.43
N SER A 105 10.12 -28.28 -16.28
CA SER A 105 10.71 -28.61 -14.99
C SER A 105 10.70 -27.41 -14.05
N VAL A 106 10.96 -26.19 -14.55
CA VAL A 106 10.85 -24.97 -13.76
C VAL A 106 9.41 -24.74 -13.32
N TRP A 107 8.44 -24.74 -14.23
CA TRP A 107 7.03 -24.57 -13.87
C TRP A 107 6.59 -25.63 -12.86
N ALA A 108 6.88 -26.91 -13.08
CA ALA A 108 6.59 -27.95 -12.11
C ALA A 108 7.24 -27.69 -10.73
N PHE A 109 8.45 -27.14 -10.70
CA PHE A 109 9.12 -26.75 -9.47
C PHE A 109 8.46 -25.53 -8.79
N LEU A 110 8.00 -24.55 -9.56
CA LEU A 110 7.25 -23.40 -9.01
C LEU A 110 5.94 -23.87 -8.36
N ALA A 111 5.23 -24.85 -8.97
CA ALA A 111 4.07 -25.49 -8.35
C ALA A 111 4.44 -26.20 -7.04
N TYR A 112 5.56 -26.94 -7.04
CA TYR A 112 6.09 -27.58 -5.83
C TYR A 112 6.34 -26.56 -4.71
N ILE A 113 6.99 -25.44 -5.00
CA ILE A 113 7.24 -24.39 -4.01
C ILE A 113 5.93 -23.78 -3.52
N ALA A 114 5.01 -23.45 -4.44
CA ALA A 114 3.74 -22.83 -4.08
C ALA A 114 2.91 -23.74 -3.15
N ILE A 115 2.80 -25.03 -3.49
CA ILE A 115 2.07 -26.01 -2.67
C ILE A 115 2.82 -26.29 -1.37
N ARG A 116 4.15 -26.45 -1.38
CA ARG A 116 4.89 -26.76 -0.15
C ARG A 116 4.70 -25.68 0.92
N PHE A 117 4.67 -24.42 0.53
CA PHE A 117 4.68 -23.28 1.44
C PHE A 117 3.33 -22.56 1.59
N HIS A 118 2.22 -23.10 1.08
CA HIS A 118 0.93 -22.38 1.13
C HIS A 118 0.42 -22.03 2.55
N HIS A 119 0.88 -22.76 3.58
CA HIS A 119 0.64 -22.44 5.01
C HIS A 119 1.74 -21.59 5.68
N SER A 120 2.79 -21.20 4.95
CA SER A 120 3.97 -20.50 5.49
C SER A 120 4.54 -19.47 4.49
N HIS A 121 5.76 -18.98 4.72
CA HIS A 121 6.41 -17.98 3.87
C HIS A 121 7.19 -18.65 2.72
N LEU A 122 7.21 -18.01 1.55
CA LEU A 122 8.00 -18.48 0.41
C LEU A 122 9.50 -18.37 0.74
N ARG A 123 10.24 -19.43 0.41
CA ARG A 123 11.71 -19.48 0.48
C ARG A 123 12.26 -20.50 -0.51
N LEU A 124 13.49 -20.29 -0.96
CA LEU A 124 14.23 -21.22 -1.81
C LEU A 124 15.50 -21.78 -1.15
N LYS A 125 15.90 -21.25 0.01
CA LYS A 125 17.03 -21.76 0.80
C LYS A 125 16.57 -22.96 1.63
N GLU A 126 17.50 -23.87 1.90
CA GLU A 126 17.34 -25.01 2.82
C GLU A 126 16.15 -25.93 2.50
N LEU A 127 15.84 -26.10 1.21
CA LEU A 127 14.69 -26.91 0.80
C LEU A 127 14.90 -28.41 1.05
N PHE A 128 16.13 -28.89 1.00
CA PHE A 128 16.47 -30.32 0.99
C PHE A 128 17.58 -30.68 2.00
N ASP A 129 17.84 -29.79 2.97
CA ASP A 129 19.01 -29.88 3.86
C ASP A 129 18.82 -30.86 5.02
N ASP A 130 17.56 -31.15 5.39
CA ASP A 130 17.20 -32.16 6.39
C ASP A 130 16.92 -33.52 5.71
N PRO A 131 17.81 -34.52 5.82
CA PRO A 131 17.61 -35.82 5.17
C PRO A 131 16.42 -36.60 5.75
N SER A 132 16.03 -36.34 7.00
CA SER A 132 14.93 -37.06 7.66
C SER A 132 13.57 -36.76 7.04
N MET A 133 13.47 -35.66 6.28
CA MET A 133 12.25 -35.31 5.55
C MET A 133 11.83 -36.41 4.56
N TRP A 134 12.79 -37.11 3.95
CA TRP A 134 12.51 -38.14 2.95
C TRP A 134 11.86 -39.37 3.59
N ASP A 135 12.24 -39.72 4.82
CA ASP A 135 11.61 -40.81 5.56
C ASP A 135 10.15 -40.49 5.91
N VAL A 136 9.87 -39.23 6.25
CA VAL A 136 8.50 -38.73 6.48
C VAL A 136 7.68 -38.82 5.19
N LEU A 137 8.21 -38.30 4.08
CA LEU A 137 7.54 -38.31 2.78
C LEU A 137 7.28 -39.73 2.28
N ASN A 138 8.24 -40.66 2.43
CA ASN A 138 8.06 -42.06 2.07
C ASN A 138 6.93 -42.72 2.88
N LYS A 139 6.86 -42.48 4.20
CA LYS A 139 5.76 -42.99 5.04
C LYS A 139 4.40 -42.43 4.63
N GLN A 140 4.33 -41.16 4.27
CA GLN A 140 3.11 -40.52 3.79
C GLN A 140 2.70 -41.05 2.41
N ALA A 141 3.64 -41.18 1.48
CA ALA A 141 3.41 -41.74 0.15
C ALA A 141 2.87 -43.18 0.21
N LEU A 142 3.48 -44.04 1.05
CA LEU A 142 2.98 -45.41 1.27
C LEU A 142 1.57 -45.44 1.86
N ASN A 143 1.21 -44.48 2.73
CA ASN A 143 -0.15 -44.37 3.25
C ASN A 143 -1.15 -43.96 2.16
N LEU A 144 -0.78 -43.00 1.31
CA LEU A 144 -1.60 -42.54 0.18
C LEU A 144 -1.78 -43.64 -0.88
N LEU A 145 -0.72 -44.40 -1.19
CA LEU A 145 -0.78 -45.51 -2.15
C LEU A 145 -1.77 -46.60 -1.72
N LYS A 146 -1.95 -46.83 -0.42
CA LYS A 146 -2.98 -47.77 0.09
C LYS A 146 -4.41 -47.32 -0.20
N LYS A 147 -4.60 -46.03 -0.50
CA LYS A 147 -5.89 -45.37 -0.72
C LYS A 147 -6.03 -44.85 -2.16
N ILE A 148 -5.12 -45.21 -3.05
CA ILE A 148 -5.00 -44.61 -4.37
C ILE A 148 -6.27 -44.79 -5.22
N ASP A 149 -6.97 -45.92 -5.09
CA ASP A 149 -8.25 -46.19 -5.77
C ASP A 149 -9.38 -45.25 -5.33
N GLU A 150 -9.41 -44.88 -4.04
CA GLU A 150 -10.37 -43.91 -3.51
C GLU A 150 -10.03 -42.51 -4.02
N ILE A 151 -8.77 -42.10 -3.84
CA ILE A 151 -8.27 -40.77 -4.25
C ILE A 151 -8.48 -40.55 -5.75
N TYR A 152 -8.13 -41.53 -6.60
CA TYR A 152 -8.27 -41.42 -8.05
C TYR A 152 -9.73 -41.27 -8.50
N ARG A 153 -10.67 -41.89 -7.78
CA ARG A 153 -12.11 -41.75 -8.05
C ARG A 153 -12.65 -40.40 -7.57
N GLU A 154 -12.33 -39.98 -6.35
CA GLU A 154 -12.82 -38.71 -5.76
C GLU A 154 -12.29 -37.48 -6.50
N LEU A 155 -11.08 -37.53 -7.09
CA LEU A 155 -10.54 -36.38 -7.83
C LEU A 155 -11.09 -36.23 -9.26
N HIS A 156 -11.88 -37.18 -9.76
CA HIS A 156 -12.47 -37.17 -11.12
C HIS A 156 -11.44 -36.96 -12.25
N ILE A 157 -10.22 -37.50 -12.12
CA ILE A 157 -9.08 -37.24 -13.02
C ILE A 157 -8.91 -38.25 -14.16
N LYS A 158 -9.93 -39.04 -14.50
CA LYS A 158 -9.81 -40.08 -15.55
C LYS A 158 -9.43 -39.53 -16.92
N GLU A 159 -9.88 -38.32 -17.24
CA GLU A 159 -9.52 -37.61 -18.47
C GLU A 159 -8.10 -37.03 -18.40
N ASP A 160 -7.60 -36.79 -17.19
CA ASP A 160 -6.31 -36.16 -16.93
C ASP A 160 -5.19 -37.19 -16.70
N SER A 161 -5.40 -38.41 -16.23
CA SER A 161 -4.33 -39.42 -16.15
C SER A 161 -4.88 -40.84 -16.04
N SER A 162 -4.13 -41.83 -16.52
CA SER A 162 -4.45 -43.24 -16.24
C SER A 162 -4.17 -43.56 -14.78
N PHE A 163 -4.86 -44.57 -14.25
CA PHE A 163 -4.68 -45.00 -12.86
C PHE A 163 -3.24 -45.43 -12.57
N GLU A 164 -2.63 -46.18 -13.50
CA GLU A 164 -1.25 -46.68 -13.37
C GLU A 164 -0.27 -45.50 -13.26
N LYS A 165 -0.39 -44.52 -14.17
CA LYS A 165 0.45 -43.32 -14.14
C LYS A 165 0.22 -42.47 -12.90
N PHE A 166 -1.01 -42.37 -12.43
CA PHE A 166 -1.34 -41.61 -11.22
C PHE A 166 -0.62 -42.17 -9.98
N SER A 167 -0.53 -43.49 -9.87
CA SER A 167 0.21 -44.15 -8.78
C SER A 167 1.72 -43.89 -8.85
N ASP A 168 2.29 -43.77 -10.06
CA ASP A 168 3.72 -43.52 -10.26
C ASP A 168 4.18 -42.15 -9.74
N TYR A 169 3.28 -41.17 -9.64
CA TYR A 169 3.61 -39.83 -9.15
C TYR A 169 3.89 -39.78 -7.63
N PHE A 170 3.60 -40.85 -6.88
CA PHE A 170 3.95 -40.98 -5.46
C PHE A 170 5.34 -41.58 -5.20
N GLN A 171 6.16 -41.79 -6.24
CA GLN A 171 7.50 -42.38 -6.10
C GLN A 171 8.55 -41.37 -5.63
N ILE A 172 8.60 -41.16 -4.32
CA ILE A 172 9.49 -40.17 -3.66
C ILE A 172 10.99 -40.42 -3.93
N GLU A 173 11.43 -41.68 -3.98
CA GLU A 173 12.84 -42.00 -4.29
C GLU A 173 13.26 -41.49 -5.68
N LYS A 174 12.38 -41.55 -6.70
CA LYS A 174 12.69 -40.99 -8.03
C LYS A 174 12.91 -39.46 -7.98
N LEU A 175 12.18 -38.75 -7.12
CA LEU A 175 12.36 -37.31 -6.93
C LEU A 175 13.67 -36.99 -6.22
N LYS A 176 13.98 -37.76 -5.17
CA LYS A 176 15.23 -37.65 -4.42
C LYS A 176 16.46 -37.92 -5.30
N GLU A 177 16.35 -38.87 -6.23
CA GLU A 177 17.41 -39.19 -7.20
C GLU A 177 17.51 -38.16 -8.35
N ASN A 178 16.45 -37.37 -8.60
CA ASN A 178 16.44 -36.33 -9.63
C ASN A 178 17.24 -35.08 -9.21
N LYS A 179 18.57 -35.25 -9.13
CA LYS A 179 19.48 -34.15 -8.78
C LYS A 179 19.44 -33.01 -9.76
N LYS A 180 19.35 -33.32 -11.06
CA LYS A 180 19.47 -32.35 -12.16
C LYS A 180 18.28 -31.38 -12.25
N PHE A 181 17.05 -31.87 -12.15
CA PHE A 181 15.87 -31.03 -12.41
C PHE A 181 15.03 -30.77 -11.16
N PHE A 182 15.27 -31.44 -10.04
CA PHE A 182 14.51 -31.22 -8.81
C PHE A 182 15.37 -30.68 -7.67
N ILE A 183 16.35 -31.46 -7.20
CA ILE A 183 17.16 -31.09 -6.02
C ILE A 183 17.98 -29.82 -6.28
N ASN A 184 18.64 -29.72 -7.42
CA ASN A 184 19.48 -28.57 -7.78
C ASN A 184 18.71 -27.44 -8.48
N MET A 185 17.37 -27.54 -8.60
CA MET A 185 16.57 -26.50 -9.26
C MET A 185 16.76 -25.09 -8.63
N PRO A 186 16.86 -24.93 -7.29
CA PRO A 186 17.18 -23.61 -6.71
C PRO A 186 18.49 -23.01 -7.22
N TYR A 187 19.51 -23.84 -7.46
CA TYR A 187 20.76 -23.39 -8.07
C TYR A 187 20.57 -23.01 -9.54
N HIS A 188 19.81 -23.81 -10.29
CA HIS A 188 19.55 -23.52 -11.70
C HIS A 188 18.76 -22.22 -11.91
N LEU A 189 17.78 -21.93 -11.05
CA LEU A 189 17.02 -20.67 -11.08
C LEU A 189 17.88 -19.43 -10.82
N ARG A 190 19.08 -19.59 -10.24
CA ARG A 190 20.05 -18.51 -10.03
C ARG A 190 21.13 -18.46 -11.11
N SER A 191 21.15 -19.44 -12.01
CA SER A 191 22.18 -19.53 -13.05
C SER A 191 21.80 -18.69 -14.27
N PRO A 192 22.77 -18.13 -15.02
CA PRO A 192 22.48 -17.39 -16.26
C PRO A 192 21.76 -18.20 -17.35
N ARG A 193 21.77 -19.53 -17.26
CA ARG A 193 21.17 -20.43 -18.27
C ARG A 193 19.66 -20.55 -18.11
N LEU A 194 19.16 -20.56 -16.88
CA LEU A 194 17.75 -20.85 -16.57
C LEU A 194 17.09 -19.78 -15.72
N GLY A 195 17.88 -18.97 -15.02
CA GLY A 195 17.40 -17.83 -14.26
C GLY A 195 16.79 -16.78 -15.18
N ASP A 196 15.56 -16.39 -14.84
CA ASP A 196 14.82 -15.35 -15.52
C ASP A 196 13.81 -14.77 -14.52
N ILE A 197 13.63 -13.46 -14.58
CA ILE A 197 12.75 -12.73 -13.67
C ILE A 197 11.29 -13.19 -13.78
N HIS A 198 10.82 -13.70 -14.92
CA HIS A 198 9.42 -14.12 -15.05
C HIS A 198 9.08 -15.30 -14.12
N TRP A 199 10.08 -16.06 -13.66
CA TRP A 199 9.88 -17.10 -12.65
C TRP A 199 9.44 -16.53 -11.30
N PHE A 200 10.02 -15.39 -10.90
CA PHE A 200 9.59 -14.69 -9.70
C PHE A 200 8.12 -14.28 -9.81
N PHE A 201 7.76 -13.59 -10.91
CA PHE A 201 6.38 -13.13 -11.14
C PHE A 201 5.39 -14.29 -11.28
N GLY A 202 5.81 -15.40 -11.91
CA GLY A 202 5.02 -16.62 -12.01
C GLY A 202 4.77 -17.23 -10.63
N LEU A 203 5.82 -17.42 -9.84
CA LEU A 203 5.74 -18.00 -8.51
C LEU A 203 4.83 -17.20 -7.58
N ILE A 204 5.06 -15.88 -7.45
CA ILE A 204 4.24 -15.06 -6.54
C ILE A 204 2.79 -14.98 -7.00
N TYR A 205 2.51 -15.01 -8.32
CA TYR A 205 1.16 -15.01 -8.86
C TYR A 205 0.43 -16.32 -8.54
N ILE A 206 1.04 -17.46 -8.85
CA ILE A 206 0.47 -18.78 -8.56
C ILE A 206 0.23 -18.96 -7.07
N PHE A 207 1.22 -18.57 -6.26
CA PHE A 207 1.12 -18.65 -4.81
C PHE A 207 0.00 -17.77 -4.28
N SER A 208 -0.10 -16.53 -4.77
CA SER A 208 -1.15 -15.59 -4.42
C SER A 208 -2.54 -16.12 -4.74
N VAL A 209 -2.71 -16.67 -5.95
CA VAL A 209 -3.96 -17.30 -6.37
C VAL A 209 -4.30 -18.41 -5.37
N LEU A 210 -3.40 -19.37 -5.15
CA LEU A 210 -3.60 -20.53 -4.26
C LEU A 210 -4.05 -20.14 -2.85
N ILE A 211 -3.25 -19.32 -2.15
CA ILE A 211 -3.48 -19.01 -0.73
C ILE A 211 -4.73 -18.15 -0.49
N ASP A 212 -5.13 -17.37 -1.49
CA ASP A 212 -6.30 -16.50 -1.37
C ASP A 212 -7.60 -17.32 -1.48
N ASN A 213 -7.70 -18.20 -2.47
CA ASN A 213 -8.92 -19.00 -2.66
C ASN A 213 -9.06 -20.14 -1.65
N ASP A 214 -7.95 -20.74 -1.20
CA ASP A 214 -7.97 -21.72 -0.10
C ASP A 214 -8.61 -21.11 1.17
N LYS A 215 -8.21 -19.88 1.51
CA LYS A 215 -8.75 -19.16 2.68
C LYS A 215 -10.19 -18.68 2.49
N LEU A 216 -10.54 -18.18 1.32
CA LEU A 216 -11.92 -17.79 1.01
C LEU A 216 -12.87 -18.99 1.08
N ASN A 217 -12.48 -20.14 0.53
CA ASN A 217 -13.26 -21.36 0.61
C ASN A 217 -13.41 -21.86 2.05
N SER A 218 -12.30 -21.87 2.81
CA SER A 218 -12.32 -22.21 4.24
C SER A 218 -13.25 -21.29 5.05
N ALA A 219 -13.38 -20.02 4.66
CA ALA A 219 -14.25 -19.05 5.31
C ALA A 219 -15.71 -19.05 4.80
N GLY A 220 -16.04 -19.92 3.83
CA GLY A 220 -17.35 -19.96 3.18
C GLY A 220 -17.66 -18.73 2.31
N VAL A 221 -16.65 -17.92 1.97
CA VAL A 221 -16.81 -16.68 1.19
C VAL A 221 -16.70 -17.00 -0.28
N GLN A 222 -17.77 -16.73 -1.03
CA GLN A 222 -17.77 -16.90 -2.47
C GLN A 222 -17.18 -15.66 -3.17
N PRO A 223 -16.32 -15.87 -4.18
CA PRO A 223 -15.82 -14.79 -5.04
C PRO A 223 -16.94 -13.97 -5.65
N LYS A 224 -16.87 -12.64 -5.57
CA LYS A 224 -17.81 -11.74 -6.25
C LYS A 224 -17.23 -11.30 -7.61
N LYS A 225 -18.07 -11.24 -8.63
CA LYS A 225 -17.72 -10.59 -9.91
C LYS A 225 -17.62 -9.08 -9.67
N VAL A 226 -16.58 -8.47 -10.26
CA VAL A 226 -16.37 -7.01 -10.19
C VAL A 226 -17.55 -6.31 -10.84
N ARG A 227 -18.19 -5.41 -10.11
CA ARG A 227 -19.23 -4.52 -10.61
C ARG A 227 -18.61 -3.28 -11.23
N THR A 228 -19.24 -2.78 -12.29
CA THR A 228 -18.85 -1.52 -12.94
C THR A 228 -19.82 -0.42 -12.58
N VAL A 229 -19.35 0.81 -12.68
CA VAL A 229 -20.18 2.01 -12.60
C VAL A 229 -19.93 2.86 -13.82
N SER A 230 -20.99 3.46 -14.34
CA SER A 230 -20.90 4.23 -15.59
C SER A 230 -20.01 5.47 -15.38
N PRO A 231 -19.12 5.81 -16.32
CA PRO A 231 -18.28 7.01 -16.24
C PRO A 231 -19.07 8.32 -16.08
N GLN A 232 -20.35 8.34 -16.47
CA GLN A 232 -21.26 9.48 -16.33
C GLN A 232 -21.64 9.76 -14.86
N GLN A 233 -21.47 8.80 -13.94
CA GLN A 233 -21.68 9.05 -12.52
C GLN A 233 -20.64 10.05 -11.97
N VAL A 234 -19.41 10.02 -12.48
CA VAL A 234 -18.39 11.01 -12.10
C VAL A 234 -18.82 12.41 -12.53
N GLU A 235 -19.35 12.55 -13.75
CA GLU A 235 -19.86 13.82 -14.28
C GLU A 235 -21.08 14.32 -13.49
N SER A 236 -21.98 13.40 -13.15
CA SER A 236 -23.16 13.72 -12.32
C SER A 236 -22.73 14.25 -10.95
N TYR A 237 -21.76 13.59 -10.31
CA TYR A 237 -21.22 14.01 -9.03
C TYR A 237 -20.50 15.35 -9.12
N THR A 238 -19.70 15.60 -10.17
CA THR A 238 -18.98 16.87 -10.29
C THR A 238 -19.90 18.04 -10.57
N ASN A 239 -20.94 17.84 -11.39
CA ASN A 239 -21.98 18.84 -11.60
C ASN A 239 -22.75 19.16 -10.30
N GLN A 240 -23.00 18.16 -9.44
CA GLN A 240 -23.60 18.39 -8.12
C GLN A 240 -22.65 19.12 -7.16
N LYS A 241 -21.38 18.70 -7.08
CA LYS A 241 -20.35 19.31 -6.22
C LYS A 241 -20.09 20.79 -6.55
N HIS A 242 -20.42 21.21 -7.77
CA HIS A 242 -20.20 22.56 -8.28
C HIS A 242 -21.50 23.35 -8.54
N LYS A 243 -22.64 22.88 -8.03
CA LYS A 243 -23.96 23.47 -8.31
C LYS A 243 -24.18 24.84 -7.65
N ASP A 244 -23.47 25.13 -6.57
CA ASP A 244 -23.61 26.34 -5.74
C ASP A 244 -22.45 27.36 -5.93
N LEU A 245 -21.75 27.34 -7.07
CA LEU A 245 -20.67 28.30 -7.36
C LEU A 245 -21.24 29.55 -8.05
N TYR A 246 -21.04 30.72 -7.44
CA TYR A 246 -21.67 31.99 -7.88
C TYR A 246 -20.67 33.02 -8.41
N SER A 247 -19.35 32.82 -8.26
CA SER A 247 -18.35 33.80 -8.73
C SER A 247 -17.82 33.51 -10.14
N LYS A 248 -17.42 34.56 -10.88
CA LYS A 248 -16.84 34.43 -12.22
C LYS A 248 -15.55 33.59 -12.25
N GLU A 249 -14.73 33.69 -11.20
CA GLU A 249 -13.48 32.95 -11.07
C GLU A 249 -13.71 31.45 -10.88
N GLU A 250 -14.72 31.08 -10.08
CA GLU A 250 -15.11 29.67 -9.87
C GLU A 250 -15.67 29.04 -11.15
N ILE A 251 -16.42 29.80 -11.94
CA ILE A 251 -16.93 29.37 -13.25
C ILE A 251 -15.77 29.14 -14.22
N TYR A 252 -14.81 30.07 -14.31
CA TYR A 252 -13.62 29.91 -15.16
C TYR A 252 -12.78 28.68 -14.77
N LEU A 253 -12.55 28.47 -13.47
CA LEU A 253 -11.83 27.29 -12.98
C LEU A 253 -12.57 25.99 -13.29
N ARG A 254 -13.92 25.99 -13.18
CA ARG A 254 -14.75 24.85 -13.58
C ARG A 254 -14.61 24.55 -15.07
N GLU A 255 -14.74 25.53 -15.94
CA GLU A 255 -14.59 25.36 -17.39
C GLU A 255 -13.21 24.81 -17.75
N LYS A 256 -12.16 25.30 -17.10
CA LYS A 256 -10.78 24.80 -17.28
C LYS A 256 -10.63 23.34 -16.83
N ARG A 257 -11.25 22.95 -15.71
CA ARG A 257 -11.27 21.55 -15.23
C ARG A 257 -12.03 20.64 -16.21
N GLU A 258 -13.19 21.07 -16.68
CA GLU A 258 -14.00 20.32 -17.64
C GLU A 258 -13.30 20.18 -19.00
N ALA A 259 -12.64 21.24 -19.49
CA ALA A 259 -11.83 21.18 -20.70
C ALA A 259 -10.67 20.17 -20.58
N ALA A 260 -9.93 20.20 -19.46
CA ALA A 260 -8.85 19.25 -19.19
C ALA A 260 -9.38 17.81 -19.15
N ARG A 261 -10.50 17.59 -18.46
CA ARG A 261 -11.17 16.29 -18.40
C ARG A 261 -11.53 15.81 -19.79
N LYS A 262 -12.15 16.68 -20.60
CA LYS A 262 -12.57 16.38 -21.96
C LYS A 262 -11.45 15.88 -22.85
N THR A 263 -10.31 16.57 -22.83
CA THR A 263 -9.11 16.09 -23.51
C THR A 263 -8.70 14.68 -23.04
N MET A 264 -8.68 14.43 -21.73
CA MET A 264 -8.26 13.13 -21.19
C MET A 264 -9.17 11.99 -21.63
N PHE A 265 -10.49 12.17 -21.61
CA PHE A 265 -11.40 11.10 -22.01
C PHE A 265 -11.51 10.95 -23.53
N GLU A 266 -11.36 12.01 -24.32
CA GLU A 266 -11.27 11.89 -25.79
C GLU A 266 -10.08 11.02 -26.22
N ILE A 267 -8.94 11.12 -25.54
CA ILE A 267 -7.78 10.26 -25.80
C ILE A 267 -8.09 8.80 -25.47
N ILE A 268 -8.69 8.52 -24.29
CA ILE A 268 -9.09 7.15 -23.93
C ILE A 268 -10.12 6.60 -24.90
N ASP A 269 -11.16 7.37 -25.23
CA ASP A 269 -12.23 7.00 -26.16
C ASP A 269 -11.69 6.74 -27.58
N GLY A 270 -10.63 7.46 -27.98
CA GLY A 270 -9.94 7.31 -29.25
C GLY A 270 -9.02 6.09 -29.36
N LEU A 271 -8.70 5.39 -28.26
CA LEU A 271 -7.84 4.19 -28.30
C LEU A 271 -8.46 3.10 -29.18
N THR A 272 -7.69 2.59 -30.12
CA THR A 272 -8.04 1.44 -30.97
C THR A 272 -7.85 0.13 -30.20
N ASP A 273 -8.32 -0.99 -30.77
CA ASP A 273 -8.05 -2.30 -30.19
C ASP A 273 -6.53 -2.60 -30.17
N GLU A 274 -5.77 -2.19 -31.18
CA GLU A 274 -4.31 -2.38 -31.20
C GLU A 274 -3.61 -1.58 -30.08
N ASP A 275 -4.07 -0.35 -29.83
CA ASP A 275 -3.60 0.45 -28.68
C ASP A 275 -3.94 -0.25 -27.36
N ILE A 276 -5.14 -0.83 -27.24
CA ILE A 276 -5.55 -1.56 -26.03
C ILE A 276 -4.62 -2.76 -25.77
N ASP A 277 -4.15 -3.48 -26.80
CA ASP A 277 -3.24 -4.64 -26.61
C ASP A 277 -1.81 -4.24 -26.23
N SER A 278 -1.33 -3.13 -26.77
CA SER A 278 0.07 -2.72 -26.67
C SER A 278 0.33 -1.69 -25.57
N GLN A 279 -0.67 -0.88 -25.22
CA GLN A 279 -0.51 0.20 -24.26
C GLN A 279 -0.91 -0.20 -22.83
N TYR A 280 0.08 -0.14 -21.95
CA TYR A 280 -0.09 -0.47 -20.53
C TYR A 280 -0.02 0.75 -19.60
N PHE A 281 0.55 1.86 -20.06
CA PHE A 281 0.85 3.02 -19.22
C PHE A 281 0.21 4.29 -19.75
N PHE A 282 -0.45 5.01 -18.85
CA PHE A 282 -1.02 6.32 -19.09
C PHE A 282 -0.49 7.28 -18.04
N THR A 283 -0.24 8.53 -18.43
CA THR A 283 0.20 9.58 -17.50
C THR A 283 -0.81 10.71 -17.47
N ILE A 284 -0.99 11.31 -16.29
CA ILE A 284 -1.75 12.55 -16.11
C ILE A 284 -0.84 13.54 -15.42
N THR A 285 -0.29 14.46 -16.21
CA THR A 285 0.54 15.57 -15.72
C THR A 285 -0.31 16.82 -15.63
N ALA A 286 -0.61 17.29 -14.43
CA ALA A 286 -1.45 18.49 -14.26
C ALA A 286 -1.21 19.19 -12.93
N PRO A 287 -1.31 20.53 -12.88
CA PRO A 287 -1.14 21.25 -11.63
C PRO A 287 -2.19 20.88 -10.59
N THR A 288 -1.84 21.08 -9.32
CA THR A 288 -2.78 20.93 -8.20
C THR A 288 -4.00 21.81 -8.43
N GLY A 289 -5.19 21.25 -8.21
CA GLY A 289 -6.46 21.96 -8.42
C GLY A 289 -7.14 21.74 -9.77
N ILE A 290 -6.57 20.99 -10.73
CA ILE A 290 -7.24 20.58 -11.99
C ILE A 290 -8.23 19.41 -11.78
N GLY A 291 -8.35 18.90 -10.56
CA GLY A 291 -9.30 17.82 -10.24
C GLY A 291 -8.80 16.43 -10.62
N LYS A 292 -7.47 16.23 -10.65
CA LYS A 292 -6.80 14.99 -11.08
C LYS A 292 -7.48 13.71 -10.55
N THR A 293 -7.88 13.69 -9.27
CA THR A 293 -8.47 12.50 -8.61
C THR A 293 -9.76 12.02 -9.28
N LEU A 294 -10.70 12.92 -9.58
CA LEU A 294 -11.96 12.54 -10.24
C LEU A 294 -11.75 12.30 -11.74
N SER A 295 -10.84 13.06 -12.36
CA SER A 295 -10.49 12.86 -13.77
C SER A 295 -9.85 11.50 -14.00
N SER A 296 -8.89 11.09 -13.17
CA SER A 296 -8.22 9.79 -13.27
C SER A 296 -9.17 8.63 -13.03
N LEU A 297 -10.09 8.76 -12.06
CA LEU A 297 -11.16 7.78 -11.85
C LEU A 297 -12.05 7.65 -13.10
N GLN A 298 -12.47 8.77 -13.72
CA GLN A 298 -13.29 8.72 -14.92
C GLN A 298 -12.55 8.09 -16.11
N CYS A 299 -11.26 8.40 -16.30
CA CYS A 299 -10.41 7.74 -17.29
C CYS A 299 -10.30 6.24 -17.03
N ALA A 300 -10.14 5.82 -15.77
CA ALA A 300 -10.09 4.41 -15.39
C ALA A 300 -11.41 3.68 -15.70
N LEU A 301 -12.57 4.28 -15.40
CA LEU A 301 -13.88 3.70 -15.71
C LEU A 301 -14.10 3.55 -17.23
N ARG A 302 -13.70 4.54 -18.04
CA ARG A 302 -13.77 4.45 -19.51
C ARG A 302 -12.84 3.38 -20.07
N LEU A 303 -11.61 3.29 -19.54
CA LEU A 303 -10.67 2.24 -19.91
C LEU A 303 -11.20 0.86 -19.49
N GLN A 304 -11.87 0.75 -18.33
CA GLN A 304 -12.53 -0.47 -17.85
C GLN A 304 -13.61 -0.94 -18.83
N GLU A 305 -14.44 -0.02 -19.36
CA GLU A 305 -15.46 -0.35 -20.37
C GLU A 305 -14.83 -0.92 -21.64
N LYS A 306 -13.77 -0.27 -22.16
CA LYS A 306 -13.05 -0.75 -23.36
C LYS A 306 -12.45 -2.13 -23.16
N LEU A 307 -11.74 -2.35 -22.05
CA LEU A 307 -11.14 -3.64 -21.71
C LEU A 307 -12.20 -4.73 -21.52
N THR A 308 -13.34 -4.39 -20.89
CA THR A 308 -14.48 -5.29 -20.72
C THR A 308 -15.05 -5.72 -22.05
N ASN A 309 -15.25 -4.78 -22.98
CA ASN A 309 -15.80 -5.06 -24.29
C ASN A 309 -14.88 -5.97 -25.11
N LYS A 310 -13.58 -5.71 -25.06
CA LYS A 310 -12.57 -6.45 -25.83
C LYS A 310 -12.30 -7.84 -25.27
N TYR A 311 -11.95 -7.93 -23.98
CA TYR A 311 -11.49 -9.18 -23.38
C TYR A 311 -12.60 -9.99 -22.70
N LYS A 312 -13.84 -9.48 -22.67
CA LYS A 312 -14.96 -10.08 -21.92
C LYS A 312 -14.61 -10.32 -20.44
N TYR A 313 -13.77 -9.46 -19.91
CA TYR A 313 -13.28 -9.49 -18.53
C TYR A 313 -13.32 -8.08 -17.99
N THR A 314 -13.91 -7.89 -16.81
CA THR A 314 -14.03 -6.58 -16.16
C THR A 314 -12.85 -6.34 -15.22
N PRO A 315 -11.95 -5.38 -15.55
CA PRO A 315 -10.84 -5.01 -14.68
C PRO A 315 -11.30 -4.46 -13.33
N ARG A 316 -10.61 -4.82 -12.25
CA ARG A 316 -10.75 -4.13 -10.96
C ARG A 316 -10.03 -2.80 -11.02
N ILE A 317 -10.54 -1.76 -10.34
CA ILE A 317 -9.84 -0.48 -10.20
C ILE A 317 -9.15 -0.44 -8.84
N ILE A 318 -7.85 -0.16 -8.83
CA ILE A 318 -7.03 -0.07 -7.61
C ILE A 318 -6.36 1.30 -7.61
N THR A 319 -6.63 2.14 -6.61
CA THR A 319 -5.96 3.44 -6.45
C THR A 319 -5.00 3.35 -5.27
N ALA A 320 -3.71 3.58 -5.52
CA ALA A 320 -2.69 3.63 -4.50
C ALA A 320 -2.19 5.07 -4.31
N ILE A 321 -2.10 5.49 -3.04
CA ILE A 321 -1.73 6.86 -2.66
C ILE A 321 -0.58 6.81 -1.64
N PRO A 322 0.41 7.71 -1.70
CA PRO A 322 1.56 7.69 -0.78
C PRO A 322 1.21 8.13 0.65
N PHE A 323 0.34 9.14 0.80
CA PHE A 323 0.07 9.78 2.08
C PHE A 323 -1.31 9.42 2.63
N ILE A 324 -1.35 8.94 3.88
CA ILE A 324 -2.60 8.52 4.56
C ILE A 324 -3.64 9.65 4.61
N ASN A 325 -3.21 10.88 4.84
CA ASN A 325 -4.10 12.04 4.96
C ASN A 325 -4.89 12.36 3.68
N ILE A 326 -4.41 11.95 2.50
CA ILE A 326 -5.12 12.17 1.23
C ILE A 326 -6.23 11.12 1.05
N ILE A 327 -6.07 9.93 1.63
CA ILE A 327 -6.92 8.80 1.28
C ILE A 327 -8.33 8.94 1.86
N GLU A 328 -8.49 9.51 3.07
CA GLU A 328 -9.81 9.83 3.66
C GLU A 328 -10.63 10.73 2.72
N GLN A 329 -10.00 11.73 2.08
CA GLN A 329 -10.68 12.63 1.15
C GLN A 329 -11.04 11.94 -0.17
N THR A 330 -10.11 11.17 -0.73
CA THR A 330 -10.34 10.41 -1.97
C THR A 330 -11.44 9.36 -1.78
N GLN A 331 -11.51 8.74 -0.62
CA GLN A 331 -12.58 7.83 -0.24
C GLN A 331 -13.95 8.49 -0.35
N ILE A 332 -14.15 9.64 0.31
CA ILE A 332 -15.44 10.33 0.30
C ILE A 332 -15.89 10.62 -1.14
N ASP A 333 -14.97 11.06 -1.98
CA ASP A 333 -15.26 11.33 -3.40
C ASP A 333 -15.63 10.03 -4.15
N TYR A 334 -14.90 8.93 -3.94
CA TYR A 334 -15.19 7.64 -4.58
C TYR A 334 -16.55 7.11 -4.13
N GLU A 335 -16.81 7.05 -2.83
CA GLU A 335 -18.07 6.53 -2.29
C GLU A 335 -19.30 7.29 -2.82
N LYS A 336 -19.19 8.62 -2.96
CA LYS A 336 -20.25 9.45 -3.54
C LYS A 336 -20.45 9.18 -5.03
N VAL A 337 -19.37 8.99 -5.79
CA VAL A 337 -19.43 8.61 -7.22
C VAL A 337 -20.09 7.24 -7.39
N PHE A 338 -19.69 6.25 -6.60
CA PHE A 338 -20.19 4.88 -6.72
C PHE A 338 -21.62 4.72 -6.18
N ASN A 339 -22.05 5.56 -5.22
CA ASN A 339 -23.42 5.63 -4.69
C ASN A 339 -24.07 4.25 -4.45
N LYS A 340 -23.35 3.34 -3.78
CA LYS A 340 -23.74 1.95 -3.47
C LYS A 340 -23.90 1.00 -4.67
N GLN A 341 -23.62 1.44 -5.91
CA GLN A 341 -23.62 0.57 -7.09
C GLN A 341 -22.40 -0.37 -7.14
N ALA A 342 -21.28 0.06 -6.55
CA ALA A 342 -20.07 -0.73 -6.39
C ALA A 342 -19.51 -0.60 -4.97
N THR A 343 -18.77 -1.62 -4.55
CA THR A 343 -18.16 -1.75 -3.23
C THR A 343 -16.76 -1.16 -3.25
N VAL A 344 -16.53 -0.12 -2.44
CA VAL A 344 -15.20 0.45 -2.23
C VAL A 344 -14.56 -0.21 -1.01
N VAL A 345 -13.46 -0.94 -1.21
CA VAL A 345 -12.68 -1.55 -0.14
C VAL A 345 -11.43 -0.73 0.13
N ILE A 346 -11.13 -0.54 1.40
CA ILE A 346 -10.15 0.42 1.84
C ILE A 346 -9.08 -0.28 2.68
N HIS A 347 -7.85 -0.24 2.18
CA HIS A 347 -6.68 -0.82 2.80
C HIS A 347 -5.69 0.28 3.24
N HIS A 348 -6.20 1.22 4.04
CA HIS A 348 -5.38 2.12 4.85
C HIS A 348 -6.14 2.38 6.15
N ARG A 349 -5.74 1.72 7.25
CA ARG A 349 -6.34 1.85 8.61
C ARG A 349 -7.89 1.75 8.63
N LEU A 350 -8.37 0.57 9.02
CA LEU A 350 -9.74 0.04 9.16
C LEU A 350 -10.85 0.93 9.86
N ASN A 351 -10.80 2.26 9.81
CA ASN A 351 -11.63 3.16 10.63
C ASN A 351 -13.12 3.20 10.22
N ASP A 352 -13.49 2.73 9.03
CA ASP A 352 -14.82 2.98 8.44
C ASP A 352 -15.85 1.86 8.59
N PHE A 353 -15.54 0.79 9.33
CA PHE A 353 -16.50 -0.31 9.51
C PHE A 353 -17.68 0.05 10.43
N SER A 354 -17.73 1.25 11.02
CA SER A 354 -18.79 1.63 11.97
C SER A 354 -19.99 2.37 11.38
N ASP A 355 -19.97 2.84 10.13
CA ASP A 355 -20.98 3.83 9.65
C ASP A 355 -21.85 3.39 8.46
N LYS A 356 -21.78 2.14 7.99
CA LYS A 356 -22.66 1.66 6.90
C LYS A 356 -23.28 0.30 7.20
N ASN A 357 -24.62 0.23 7.16
CA ASN A 357 -25.49 -0.95 7.10
C ASN A 357 -24.77 -2.29 6.90
N MET A 358 -24.13 -2.81 7.97
CA MET A 358 -23.45 -4.11 8.04
C MET A 358 -24.46 -5.21 8.36
N ASN A 359 -25.61 -5.22 7.69
CA ASN A 359 -26.71 -6.10 8.09
C ASN A 359 -26.52 -7.56 7.64
N GLU A 360 -25.55 -7.87 6.79
CA GLU A 360 -25.50 -9.18 6.11
C GLU A 360 -24.24 -10.05 6.35
N LEU A 361 -23.06 -9.52 6.73
CA LEU A 361 -21.81 -10.31 6.83
C LEU A 361 -21.13 -10.20 8.22
N PRO A 362 -20.61 -11.30 8.79
CA PRO A 362 -19.75 -11.28 9.99
C PRO A 362 -18.47 -10.44 9.81
N LEU A 363 -18.05 -9.74 10.87
CA LEU A 363 -16.90 -8.83 10.87
C LEU A 363 -15.59 -9.48 10.40
N ASP A 364 -15.40 -10.75 10.73
CA ASP A 364 -14.22 -11.54 10.36
C ASP A 364 -14.12 -11.72 8.84
N GLN A 365 -15.28 -11.91 8.18
CA GLN A 365 -15.37 -12.00 6.73
C GLN A 365 -15.07 -10.65 6.08
N THR A 366 -15.54 -9.54 6.67
CA THR A 366 -15.23 -8.18 6.21
C THR A 366 -13.72 -7.89 6.29
N LEU A 367 -13.06 -8.28 7.37
CA LEU A 367 -11.60 -8.14 7.52
C LEU A 367 -10.82 -8.98 6.51
N LEU A 368 -11.31 -10.19 6.25
CA LEU A 368 -10.74 -11.06 5.23
C LEU A 368 -10.90 -10.47 3.82
N GLU A 369 -12.06 -9.90 3.48
CA GLU A 369 -12.30 -9.19 2.21
C GLU A 369 -11.33 -8.00 2.03
N VAL A 370 -11.00 -7.28 3.10
CA VAL A 370 -10.04 -6.15 3.07
C VAL A 370 -8.60 -6.62 2.88
N GLU A 371 -8.21 -7.69 3.59
CA GLU A 371 -6.89 -8.29 3.45
C GLU A 371 -6.67 -8.90 2.06
N SER A 372 -7.72 -9.46 1.46
CA SER A 372 -7.73 -10.08 0.13
C SER A 372 -8.08 -9.13 -1.01
N TRP A 373 -8.34 -7.84 -0.73
CA TRP A 373 -8.76 -6.84 -1.71
C TRP A 373 -9.97 -7.30 -2.56
N GLU A 374 -11.03 -7.83 -1.93
CA GLU A 374 -12.21 -8.40 -2.63
C GLU A 374 -13.27 -7.37 -3.08
N GLY A 375 -13.07 -6.06 -2.86
CA GLY A 375 -13.97 -5.00 -3.36
C GLY A 375 -13.86 -4.66 -4.85
N ASP A 376 -14.93 -4.11 -5.43
CA ASP A 376 -15.00 -3.68 -6.84
C ASP A 376 -13.94 -2.60 -7.15
N VAL A 377 -13.68 -1.75 -6.17
CA VAL A 377 -12.68 -0.68 -6.21
C VAL A 377 -11.86 -0.72 -4.93
N ILE A 378 -10.54 -0.66 -5.06
CA ILE A 378 -9.62 -0.74 -3.92
C ILE A 378 -8.92 0.60 -3.73
N LEU A 379 -8.98 1.16 -2.53
CA LEU A 379 -8.15 2.29 -2.10
C LEU A 379 -7.06 1.78 -1.17
N THR A 380 -5.79 1.99 -1.51
CA THR A 380 -4.65 1.45 -0.77
C THR A 380 -3.48 2.43 -0.69
N THR A 381 -2.41 2.07 0.02
CA THR A 381 -1.18 2.87 0.07
C THR A 381 -0.08 2.31 -0.83
N PHE A 382 0.90 3.14 -1.19
CA PHE A 382 2.12 2.66 -1.88
C PHE A 382 2.85 1.58 -1.08
N VAL A 383 2.92 1.72 0.25
CA VAL A 383 3.52 0.72 1.13
C VAL A 383 2.81 -0.62 0.97
N GLN A 384 1.48 -0.63 1.04
CA GLN A 384 0.69 -1.85 0.91
C GLN A 384 0.80 -2.48 -0.48
N LEU A 385 0.88 -1.67 -1.53
CA LEU A 385 1.04 -2.17 -2.90
C LEU A 385 2.44 -2.77 -3.11
N PHE A 386 3.51 -1.98 -2.91
CA PHE A 386 4.86 -2.39 -3.28
C PHE A 386 5.47 -3.44 -2.34
N GLN A 387 5.19 -3.38 -1.03
CA GLN A 387 5.63 -4.45 -0.12
C GLN A 387 4.97 -5.79 -0.42
N SER A 388 3.79 -5.80 -1.06
CA SER A 388 3.16 -7.06 -1.46
C SER A 388 3.88 -7.71 -2.64
N LEU A 389 4.37 -6.89 -3.57
CA LEU A 389 5.10 -7.36 -4.75
C LEU A 389 6.56 -7.75 -4.42
N LEU A 390 7.11 -7.24 -3.32
CA LEU A 390 8.50 -7.45 -2.89
C LEU A 390 8.55 -8.17 -1.53
N SER A 391 7.89 -9.31 -1.39
CA SER A 391 7.91 -10.10 -0.14
C SER A 391 7.66 -11.60 -0.36
N GLY A 392 8.20 -12.45 0.51
CA GLY A 392 7.82 -13.87 0.63
C GLY A 392 6.69 -14.14 1.62
N LYS A 393 6.15 -13.11 2.28
CA LYS A 393 5.18 -13.26 3.38
C LYS A 393 3.79 -13.59 2.85
N ASN A 394 3.28 -14.76 3.24
CA ASN A 394 1.95 -15.27 2.89
C ASN A 394 0.85 -14.21 2.93
N ARG A 395 0.72 -13.49 4.05
CA ARG A 395 -0.32 -12.46 4.23
C ARG A 395 -0.24 -11.33 3.21
N LEU A 396 0.97 -10.90 2.85
CA LEU A 396 1.17 -9.82 1.88
C LEU A 396 0.91 -10.31 0.45
N LEU A 397 1.29 -11.55 0.14
CA LEU A 397 1.15 -12.12 -1.21
C LEU A 397 -0.30 -12.41 -1.61
N LYS A 398 -1.25 -12.56 -0.68
CA LYS A 398 -2.67 -12.86 -0.99
C LYS A 398 -3.28 -11.96 -2.06
N LYS A 399 -2.92 -10.67 -2.04
CA LYS A 399 -3.56 -9.64 -2.89
C LYS A 399 -2.99 -9.54 -4.31
N ILE A 400 -1.86 -10.19 -4.61
CA ILE A 400 -1.20 -10.07 -5.93
C ILE A 400 -2.09 -10.55 -7.07
N ASN A 401 -2.90 -11.59 -6.87
CA ASN A 401 -3.83 -12.06 -7.89
C ASN A 401 -4.86 -11.00 -8.30
N LYS A 402 -5.15 -10.00 -7.44
CA LYS A 402 -6.07 -8.89 -7.75
C LYS A 402 -5.43 -7.81 -8.61
N LEU A 403 -4.11 -7.75 -8.68
CA LEU A 403 -3.42 -6.84 -9.61
C LEU A 403 -3.55 -7.33 -11.06
N ALA A 404 -3.64 -8.64 -11.26
CA ALA A 404 -3.75 -9.20 -12.58
C ALA A 404 -5.02 -8.75 -13.29
N GLY A 405 -4.85 -8.26 -14.53
CA GLY A 405 -5.93 -7.70 -15.34
C GLY A 405 -6.57 -6.43 -14.78
N SER A 406 -6.01 -5.81 -13.73
CA SER A 406 -6.58 -4.61 -13.09
C SER A 406 -6.14 -3.31 -13.78
N ILE A 407 -6.81 -2.21 -13.42
CA ILE A 407 -6.39 -0.84 -13.70
C ILE A 407 -5.91 -0.23 -12.37
N VAL A 408 -4.63 0.14 -12.30
CA VAL A 408 -3.99 0.70 -11.13
C VAL A 408 -3.72 2.19 -11.34
N ILE A 409 -4.29 3.05 -10.49
CA ILE A 409 -4.01 4.48 -10.43
C ILE A 409 -2.94 4.71 -9.34
N LEU A 410 -1.80 5.28 -9.71
CA LEU A 410 -0.77 5.71 -8.76
C LEU A 410 -0.81 7.23 -8.64
N ASP A 411 -1.35 7.72 -7.52
CA ASP A 411 -1.41 9.15 -7.24
C ASP A 411 -0.12 9.65 -6.59
N GLU A 412 0.31 10.86 -6.95
CA GLU A 412 1.54 11.49 -6.49
C GLU A 412 2.77 10.54 -6.61
N VAL A 413 2.92 9.91 -7.79
CA VAL A 413 3.98 8.91 -8.08
C VAL A 413 5.41 9.40 -7.80
N GLN A 414 5.63 10.72 -7.80
CA GLN A 414 6.91 11.34 -7.43
C GLN A 414 7.27 11.18 -5.95
N ALA A 415 6.33 10.77 -5.09
CA ALA A 415 6.61 10.47 -3.68
C ALA A 415 7.43 9.18 -3.48
N ILE A 416 7.68 8.41 -4.54
CA ILE A 416 8.55 7.22 -4.48
C ILE A 416 10.00 7.67 -4.23
N PRO A 417 10.70 7.15 -3.21
CA PRO A 417 12.09 7.51 -2.95
C PRO A 417 13.00 7.21 -4.15
N GLU A 418 13.90 8.13 -4.48
CA GLU A 418 14.82 8.02 -5.63
C GLU A 418 15.59 6.70 -5.68
N LYS A 419 16.05 6.21 -4.51
CA LYS A 419 16.77 4.93 -4.40
C LYS A 419 15.98 3.70 -4.89
N TYR A 420 14.65 3.81 -4.97
CA TYR A 420 13.75 2.75 -5.44
C TYR A 420 13.05 3.06 -6.76
N MET A 421 13.24 4.24 -7.35
CA MET A 421 12.54 4.60 -8.60
C MET A 421 12.83 3.60 -9.73
N ALA A 422 14.08 3.19 -9.90
CA ALA A 422 14.45 2.20 -10.91
C ALA A 422 13.82 0.82 -10.64
N LEU A 423 13.90 0.33 -9.41
CA LEU A 423 13.28 -0.92 -8.99
C LEU A 423 11.76 -0.92 -9.23
N ILE A 424 11.07 0.13 -8.79
CA ILE A 424 9.62 0.23 -8.92
C ILE A 424 9.21 0.41 -10.38
N GLY A 425 9.91 1.23 -11.17
CA GLY A 425 9.66 1.34 -12.61
C GLY A 425 9.77 -0.01 -13.31
N ALA A 426 10.82 -0.77 -13.00
CA ALA A 426 11.03 -2.10 -13.57
C ALA A 426 9.94 -3.10 -13.14
N LEU A 427 9.56 -3.06 -11.86
CA LEU A 427 8.49 -3.86 -11.30
C LEU A 427 7.14 -3.58 -11.99
N LEU A 428 6.79 -2.29 -12.16
CA LEU A 428 5.56 -1.88 -12.85
C LEU A 428 5.54 -2.38 -14.30
N ARG A 429 6.65 -2.24 -15.04
CA ARG A 429 6.78 -2.75 -16.42
C ARG A 429 6.50 -4.25 -16.50
N ARG A 430 7.01 -5.05 -15.56
CA ARG A 430 6.80 -6.51 -15.55
C ARG A 430 5.42 -6.92 -15.05
N VAL A 431 4.85 -6.21 -14.09
CA VAL A 431 3.45 -6.42 -13.67
C VAL A 431 2.49 -6.09 -14.82
N ALA A 432 2.78 -5.04 -15.60
CA ALA A 432 2.04 -4.73 -16.81
C ALA A 432 2.17 -5.85 -17.85
N GLU A 433 3.40 -6.24 -18.20
CA GLU A 433 3.70 -7.25 -19.22
C GLU A 433 3.13 -8.64 -18.88
N TYR A 434 3.35 -9.12 -17.64
CA TYR A 434 2.99 -10.50 -17.28
C TYR A 434 1.56 -10.64 -16.80
N TYR A 435 1.03 -9.64 -16.08
CA TYR A 435 -0.31 -9.73 -15.51
C TYR A 435 -1.37 -8.98 -16.31
N GLY A 436 -0.95 -8.24 -17.35
CA GLY A 436 -1.85 -7.41 -18.14
C GLY A 436 -2.43 -6.22 -17.37
N THR A 437 -1.72 -5.75 -16.35
CA THR A 437 -2.16 -4.61 -15.52
C THR A 437 -2.01 -3.31 -16.30
N ARG A 438 -3.02 -2.44 -16.27
CA ARG A 438 -2.93 -1.08 -16.83
C ARG A 438 -2.64 -0.09 -15.73
N PHE A 439 -1.75 0.88 -15.98
CA PHE A 439 -1.34 1.89 -15.00
C PHE A 439 -1.72 3.29 -15.46
N ILE A 440 -2.29 4.09 -14.55
CA ILE A 440 -2.46 5.53 -14.70
C ILE A 440 -1.58 6.21 -13.65
N LEU A 441 -0.49 6.85 -14.08
CA LEU A 441 0.46 7.55 -13.22
C LEU A 441 0.12 9.04 -13.20
N MET A 442 -0.34 9.55 -12.07
CA MET A 442 -0.78 10.95 -11.97
C MET A 442 0.08 11.75 -11.01
N THR A 443 0.44 12.96 -11.41
CA THR A 443 1.27 13.87 -10.61
C THR A 443 1.23 15.29 -11.15
N ALA A 444 1.68 16.26 -10.35
CA ALA A 444 2.02 17.58 -10.85
C ALA A 444 3.26 17.55 -11.76
N THR A 445 4.20 16.64 -11.51
CA THR A 445 5.47 16.57 -12.25
C THR A 445 5.91 15.11 -12.39
N GLN A 446 5.99 14.62 -13.62
CA GLN A 446 6.30 13.21 -13.88
C GLN A 446 7.75 12.88 -13.56
N PRO A 447 8.01 11.99 -12.58
CA PRO A 447 9.35 11.44 -12.41
C PRO A 447 9.66 10.53 -13.60
N LYS A 448 10.95 10.42 -13.96
CA LYS A 448 11.40 9.49 -15.02
C LYS A 448 11.44 8.02 -14.56
N ILE A 449 10.44 7.60 -13.77
CA ILE A 449 10.40 6.31 -13.08
C ILE A 449 10.39 5.12 -14.05
N LEU A 450 9.61 5.19 -15.13
CA LEU A 450 9.56 4.14 -16.14
C LEU A 450 10.88 4.05 -16.89
N GLN A 451 11.47 5.20 -17.30
CA GLN A 451 12.77 5.20 -17.98
C GLN A 451 13.90 4.69 -17.08
N MET A 452 13.87 4.99 -15.77
CA MET A 452 14.83 4.42 -14.81
C MET A 452 14.67 2.90 -14.70
N GLY A 453 13.44 2.40 -14.72
CA GLY A 453 13.14 0.96 -14.74
C GLY A 453 13.55 0.26 -16.03
N ASP A 454 13.43 0.94 -17.16
CA ASP A 454 13.87 0.47 -18.47
C ASP A 454 15.42 0.34 -18.49
N ARG A 455 16.13 1.34 -17.93
CA ARG A 455 17.61 1.29 -17.73
C ARG A 455 18.05 0.14 -16.82
N LEU A 456 17.35 -0.12 -15.71
CA LEU A 456 17.70 -1.21 -14.79
C LEU A 456 17.66 -2.59 -15.46
N GLN A 457 16.80 -2.73 -16.47
CA GLN A 457 16.58 -3.97 -17.18
C GLN A 457 17.27 -4.02 -18.54
N SER A 458 17.95 -2.95 -18.93
CA SER A 458 18.53 -2.77 -20.26
C SER A 458 17.54 -3.11 -21.38
N ARG A 459 16.29 -2.67 -21.23
CA ARG A 459 15.19 -2.95 -22.16
C ARG A 459 14.29 -1.74 -22.35
N ASP A 460 14.12 -1.32 -23.59
CA ASP A 460 13.19 -0.27 -23.95
C ASP A 460 11.77 -0.81 -24.10
N PHE A 461 10.81 0.01 -23.66
CA PHE A 461 9.38 -0.26 -23.76
C PHE A 461 8.68 0.92 -24.43
N GLN A 462 7.46 0.70 -24.91
CA GLN A 462 6.64 1.79 -25.44
C GLN A 462 6.46 2.90 -24.39
N PRO A 463 6.52 4.19 -24.80
CA PRO A 463 6.32 5.31 -23.90
C PRO A 463 4.87 5.34 -23.38
N PRO A 464 4.63 5.92 -22.19
CA PRO A 464 3.27 6.13 -21.71
C PRO A 464 2.50 7.09 -22.63
N ILE A 465 1.18 6.93 -22.70
CA ILE A 465 0.29 7.91 -23.34
C ILE A 465 -0.03 9.00 -22.32
N GLU A 466 0.37 10.24 -22.60
CA GLU A 466 -0.03 11.39 -21.80
C GLU A 466 -1.47 11.77 -22.11
N LEU A 467 -2.35 11.65 -21.11
CA LEU A 467 -3.78 11.94 -21.23
C LEU A 467 -4.06 13.46 -21.23
N LEU A 468 -3.11 14.30 -20.82
CA LEU A 468 -3.21 15.75 -20.96
C LEU A 468 -1.99 16.30 -21.72
N PRO A 469 -1.90 16.11 -23.05
CA PRO A 469 -0.70 16.48 -23.80
C PRO A 469 -0.39 17.98 -23.74
N ASN A 470 -1.42 18.83 -23.64
CA ASN A 470 -1.27 20.29 -23.54
C ASN A 470 -1.14 20.80 -22.09
N HIS A 471 -0.64 19.98 -21.17
CA HIS A 471 -0.53 20.34 -19.74
C HIS A 471 0.32 21.60 -19.48
N ASP A 472 1.34 21.87 -20.31
CA ASP A 472 2.15 23.10 -20.25
C ASP A 472 1.32 24.38 -20.25
N ALA A 473 0.24 24.43 -21.02
CA ALA A 473 -0.65 25.59 -21.06
C ALA A 473 -1.32 25.83 -19.71
N TYR A 474 -1.60 24.77 -18.96
CA TYR A 474 -2.20 24.86 -17.64
C TYR A 474 -1.22 25.42 -16.60
N PHE A 475 0.06 25.05 -16.69
CA PHE A 475 1.14 25.56 -15.82
C PHE A 475 1.54 27.00 -16.16
N LYS A 476 1.65 27.35 -17.45
CA LYS A 476 2.04 28.71 -17.89
C LYS A 476 1.10 29.82 -17.42
N GLN A 477 -0.15 29.48 -17.14
CA GLN A 477 -1.15 30.41 -16.64
C GLN A 477 -1.09 30.60 -15.13
N LEU A 478 -0.31 29.80 -14.40
CA LEU A 478 -0.21 29.91 -12.95
C LEU A 478 0.66 31.10 -12.58
N ARG A 479 0.11 32.00 -11.76
CA ARG A 479 0.80 33.21 -11.28
C ARG A 479 0.68 33.33 -9.76
N ARG A 480 0.55 32.22 -9.06
CA ARG A 480 0.25 32.21 -7.63
C ARG A 480 1.49 32.49 -6.81
N THR A 481 2.59 31.80 -7.13
CA THR A 481 3.80 31.81 -6.29
C THR A 481 5.09 32.07 -7.06
N LYS A 482 6.14 32.44 -6.33
CA LYS A 482 7.53 32.40 -6.81
C LYS A 482 8.45 31.87 -5.71
N PHE A 483 9.48 31.12 -6.12
CA PHE A 483 10.56 30.76 -5.20
C PHE A 483 11.59 31.88 -5.13
N ILE A 484 12.06 32.16 -3.92
CA ILE A 484 13.17 33.07 -3.64
C ILE A 484 14.24 32.27 -2.89
N PRO A 485 15.29 31.78 -3.59
CA PRO A 485 16.35 31.00 -2.96
C PRO A 485 17.26 31.86 -2.07
N LEU A 486 17.26 31.61 -0.76
CA LEU A 486 18.14 32.21 0.25
C LEU A 486 19.12 31.16 0.78
N LEU A 487 19.92 30.58 -0.11
CA LEU A 487 20.71 29.36 0.14
C LEU A 487 22.21 29.58 0.40
N LYS A 488 22.69 30.83 0.21
CA LYS A 488 24.10 31.20 0.37
C LYS A 488 24.56 31.12 1.82
N GLU A 489 23.70 31.59 2.72
CA GLU A 489 23.92 31.53 4.17
C GLU A 489 23.21 30.30 4.75
N LYS A 490 23.70 29.84 5.90
CA LYS A 490 22.98 28.87 6.71
C LYS A 490 22.38 29.60 7.91
N TYR A 491 21.20 29.18 8.33
CA TYR A 491 20.47 29.80 9.43
C TYR A 491 20.37 28.84 10.62
N ASP A 492 20.65 29.33 11.81
CA ASP A 492 20.11 28.79 13.03
C ASP A 492 18.70 29.38 13.31
N THR A 493 18.11 29.07 14.47
CA THR A 493 16.75 29.52 14.80
C THR A 493 16.72 31.04 14.99
N GLU A 494 17.70 31.63 15.69
CA GLU A 494 17.71 33.07 15.96
C GLU A 494 17.96 33.89 14.68
N SER A 495 18.95 33.50 13.87
CA SER A 495 19.25 34.16 12.60
C SER A 495 18.10 34.02 11.60
N PHE A 496 17.39 32.88 11.57
CA PHE A 496 16.17 32.75 10.79
C PHE A 496 15.07 33.70 11.27
N LEU A 497 14.87 33.84 12.58
CA LEU A 497 13.83 34.73 13.12
C LEU A 497 14.16 36.21 12.87
N LEU A 498 15.44 36.59 12.87
CA LEU A 498 15.88 37.91 12.41
C LEU A 498 15.51 38.13 10.94
N LEU A 499 15.79 37.16 10.06
CA LEU A 499 15.38 37.21 8.65
C LEU A 499 13.85 37.30 8.50
N PHE A 500 13.11 36.46 9.23
CA PHE A 500 11.64 36.41 9.21
C PHE A 500 11.04 37.78 9.56
N ARG A 501 11.48 38.40 10.66
CA ARG A 501 11.02 39.73 11.10
C ARG A 501 11.33 40.84 10.10
N ASN A 502 12.45 40.74 9.37
CA ASN A 502 12.81 41.71 8.33
C ASN A 502 11.91 41.60 7.09
N ILE A 503 11.34 40.42 6.83
CA ILE A 503 10.52 40.15 5.64
C ILE A 503 9.02 40.35 5.94
N TRP A 504 8.57 39.93 7.11
CA TRP A 504 7.15 39.89 7.44
C TRP A 504 6.64 41.23 7.94
N ASP A 505 5.54 41.70 7.34
CA ASP A 505 4.93 43.01 7.62
C ASP A 505 3.95 43.01 8.81
N GLY A 506 3.75 41.86 9.45
CA GLY A 506 2.80 41.68 10.56
C GLY A 506 1.33 41.57 10.15
N LYS A 507 1.00 41.62 8.86
CA LYS A 507 -0.39 41.60 8.37
C LYS A 507 -0.75 40.35 7.59
N LYS A 508 0.26 39.64 7.11
CA LYS A 508 0.09 38.44 6.26
C LYS A 508 0.08 37.17 7.07
N SER A 509 -0.74 36.20 6.68
CA SER A 509 -0.66 34.84 7.18
C SER A 509 0.55 34.11 6.60
N VAL A 510 1.32 33.45 7.45
CA VAL A 510 2.60 32.85 7.10
C VAL A 510 2.61 31.36 7.33
N LEU A 511 3.13 30.62 6.36
CA LEU A 511 3.49 29.21 6.53
C LEU A 511 5.02 29.09 6.71
N ILE A 512 5.47 28.48 7.80
CA ILE A 512 6.88 28.15 8.04
C ILE A 512 7.00 26.64 8.07
N VAL A 513 7.71 26.05 7.11
CA VAL A 513 7.92 24.61 7.01
C VAL A 513 9.39 24.30 7.14
N VAL A 514 9.74 23.53 8.16
CA VAL A 514 11.11 23.07 8.41
C VAL A 514 11.18 21.55 8.34
N ASN A 515 12.39 21.03 8.10
CA ASN A 515 12.53 19.61 7.85
C ASN A 515 12.33 18.74 9.08
N THR A 516 12.61 19.26 10.29
CA THR A 516 12.59 18.45 11.50
C THR A 516 11.60 18.89 12.56
N ILE A 517 11.10 17.91 13.34
CA ILE A 517 10.20 18.20 14.47
C ILE A 517 10.90 19.10 15.48
N LYS A 518 12.16 18.81 15.84
CA LYS A 518 12.95 19.64 16.78
C LYS A 518 12.98 21.07 16.33
N ARG A 519 13.46 21.30 15.10
CA ARG A 519 13.56 22.65 14.56
C ARG A 519 12.21 23.34 14.54
N SER A 520 11.15 22.62 14.19
CA SER A 520 9.80 23.20 14.13
C SER A 520 9.30 23.64 15.50
N ILE A 521 9.62 22.90 16.57
CA ILE A 521 9.25 23.28 17.93
C ILE A 521 10.14 24.42 18.43
N ASP A 522 11.45 24.38 18.15
CA ASP A 522 12.38 25.45 18.51
C ASP A 522 11.94 26.80 17.91
N VAL A 523 11.58 26.80 16.62
CA VAL A 523 11.03 27.99 15.93
C VAL A 523 9.69 28.41 16.55
N PHE A 524 8.80 27.47 16.83
CA PHE A 524 7.49 27.76 17.42
C PHE A 524 7.58 28.39 18.81
N ARG A 525 8.35 27.77 19.72
CA ARG A 525 8.58 28.26 21.09
C ARG A 525 9.19 29.64 21.07
N ARG A 526 10.21 29.85 20.22
CA ARG A 526 10.87 31.14 20.13
C ARG A 526 9.97 32.24 19.56
N LEU A 527 9.09 31.92 18.61
CA LEU A 527 8.05 32.87 18.15
C LEU A 527 7.07 33.26 19.26
N LYS A 528 6.66 32.31 20.11
CA LYS A 528 5.81 32.58 21.29
C LYS A 528 6.54 33.48 22.30
N GLU A 529 7.81 33.19 22.60
CA GLU A 529 8.63 34.04 23.48
C GLU A 529 8.75 35.48 22.94
N LEU A 530 8.98 35.65 21.64
CA LEU A 530 9.03 36.97 21.02
C LEU A 530 7.69 37.71 21.10
N GLN A 531 6.57 36.98 21.02
CA GLN A 531 5.23 37.53 21.23
C GLN A 531 5.01 37.97 22.68
N ASP A 532 5.45 37.18 23.66
CA ASP A 532 5.39 37.53 25.09
C ASP A 532 6.27 38.73 25.43
N GLN A 533 7.41 38.87 24.75
CA GLN A 533 8.34 40.01 24.86
C GLN A 533 7.87 41.27 24.12
N GLU A 534 6.71 41.24 23.47
CA GLU A 534 6.19 42.33 22.61
C GLU A 534 7.09 42.68 21.41
N GLU A 535 8.04 41.80 21.07
CA GLU A 535 8.86 41.90 19.85
C GLU A 535 8.13 41.37 18.60
N LEU A 536 6.95 40.77 18.81
CA LEU A 536 5.98 40.36 17.80
C LEU A 536 4.59 40.92 18.16
N TYR A 537 3.72 41.11 17.16
CA TYR A 537 2.35 41.58 17.42
C TYR A 537 1.57 40.59 18.30
N LYS A 538 0.99 41.10 19.40
CA LYS A 538 0.26 40.30 20.40
C LYS A 538 -1.01 39.62 19.84
N ASP A 539 -1.65 40.22 18.85
CA ASP A 539 -2.95 39.76 18.35
C ASP A 539 -2.83 38.66 17.27
N ILE A 540 -1.61 38.17 16.99
CA ILE A 540 -1.38 37.20 15.92
C ILE A 540 -1.33 35.79 16.50
N ASP A 541 -2.16 34.90 15.98
CA ASP A 541 -2.13 33.51 16.41
C ASP A 541 -0.91 32.79 15.82
N ILE A 542 -0.21 32.04 16.67
CA ILE A 542 0.91 31.19 16.28
C ILE A 542 0.47 29.76 16.57
N ALA A 543 0.34 28.97 15.51
CA ALA A 543 -0.08 27.58 15.54
C ALA A 543 1.06 26.64 15.15
N TYR A 544 0.97 25.38 15.61
CA TYR A 544 1.97 24.35 15.40
C TYR A 544 1.37 23.06 14.82
N LEU A 545 2.03 22.47 13.82
CA LEU A 545 1.58 21.22 13.20
C LEU A 545 2.73 20.25 12.87
N SER A 546 2.75 19.09 13.52
CA SER A 546 3.67 18.01 13.16
C SER A 546 3.11 16.64 13.54
N THR A 547 3.77 15.56 13.07
CA THR A 547 3.44 14.18 13.47
C THR A 547 3.75 13.88 14.95
N ASN A 548 4.39 14.80 15.69
CA ASN A 548 4.58 14.69 17.14
C ASN A 548 3.28 14.85 17.93
N ILE A 549 2.27 15.45 17.28
CA ILE A 549 0.93 15.67 17.82
C ILE A 549 0.01 14.51 17.40
N ILE A 550 -0.84 14.03 18.31
CA ILE A 550 -1.84 13.00 18.00
C ILE A 550 -2.74 13.41 16.81
N PRO A 551 -3.16 12.47 15.95
CA PRO A 551 -3.98 12.76 14.77
C PRO A 551 -5.24 13.59 15.07
N LYS A 552 -5.94 13.32 16.18
CA LYS A 552 -7.13 14.08 16.58
C LYS A 552 -6.82 15.58 16.70
N LYS A 553 -5.79 15.93 17.46
CA LYS A 553 -5.41 17.32 17.73
C LYS A 553 -4.88 18.02 16.47
N ARG A 554 -4.18 17.30 15.60
CA ARG A 554 -3.81 17.83 14.27
C ARG A 554 -5.02 18.26 13.45
N LYS A 555 -6.10 17.47 13.44
CA LYS A 555 -7.35 17.83 12.75
C LYS A 555 -7.94 19.13 13.33
N GLU A 556 -7.94 19.28 14.66
CA GLU A 556 -8.38 20.52 15.33
C GLU A 556 -7.54 21.75 14.94
N VAL A 557 -6.21 21.63 14.96
CA VAL A 557 -5.30 22.72 14.56
C VAL A 557 -5.58 23.14 13.11
N ILE A 558 -5.71 22.18 12.19
CA ILE A 558 -6.00 22.46 10.78
C ILE A 558 -7.33 23.19 10.63
N LEU A 559 -8.38 22.77 11.33
CA LEU A 559 -9.69 23.42 11.29
C LEU A 559 -9.65 24.85 11.81
N ASN A 560 -8.98 25.07 12.95
CA ASN A 560 -8.81 26.40 13.54
C ASN A 560 -8.04 27.35 12.61
N VAL A 561 -6.91 26.90 12.07
CA VAL A 561 -6.11 27.70 11.11
C VAL A 561 -6.93 27.98 9.85
N LYS A 562 -7.68 26.98 9.33
CA LYS A 562 -8.56 27.17 8.17
C LYS A 562 -9.62 28.24 8.41
N GLN A 563 -10.25 28.24 9.58
CA GLN A 563 -11.23 29.26 9.94
C GLN A 563 -10.60 30.66 9.93
N LYS A 564 -9.45 30.84 10.58
CA LYS A 564 -8.75 32.14 10.62
C LYS A 564 -8.35 32.65 9.25
N LEU A 565 -7.82 31.77 8.39
CA LEU A 565 -7.48 32.11 7.01
C LEU A 565 -8.72 32.56 6.22
N ASN A 566 -9.86 31.90 6.39
CA ASN A 566 -11.12 32.30 5.74
C ASN A 566 -11.65 33.64 6.24
N GLU A 567 -11.44 33.95 7.52
CA GLU A 567 -11.81 35.22 8.15
C GLU A 567 -10.79 36.34 7.87
N ASN A 568 -9.72 36.07 7.12
CA ASN A 568 -8.57 36.97 6.88
C ASN A 568 -7.91 37.45 8.18
N VAL A 569 -7.95 36.65 9.23
CA VAL A 569 -7.22 36.89 10.48
C VAL A 569 -5.79 36.38 10.31
N PRO A 570 -4.75 37.23 10.47
CA PRO A 570 -3.37 36.82 10.30
C PRO A 570 -2.98 35.69 11.25
N VAL A 571 -2.35 34.65 10.72
CA VAL A 571 -1.88 33.48 11.48
C VAL A 571 -0.50 33.05 11.00
N ILE A 572 0.37 32.66 11.93
CA ILE A 572 1.62 31.97 11.63
C ILE A 572 1.43 30.49 11.92
N LEU A 573 1.60 29.65 10.91
CA LEU A 573 1.66 28.19 11.10
C LEU A 573 3.11 27.72 10.96
N VAL A 574 3.66 27.17 12.05
CA VAL A 574 4.92 26.43 12.02
C VAL A 574 4.62 24.95 11.84
N SER A 575 5.20 24.32 10.82
CA SER A 575 4.91 22.93 10.47
C SER A 575 6.16 22.16 10.01
N THR A 576 6.04 20.84 10.04
CA THR A 576 6.92 19.94 9.26
C THR A 576 6.27 19.60 7.90
N GLN A 577 6.77 18.57 7.20
CA GLN A 577 6.20 18.04 5.94
C GLN A 577 4.74 17.58 6.07
N THR A 578 4.19 17.51 7.29
CA THR A 578 2.79 17.17 7.57
C THR A 578 1.80 18.05 6.78
N ILE A 579 2.18 19.28 6.43
CA ILE A 579 1.37 20.23 5.64
C ILE A 579 1.36 19.95 4.12
N GLU A 580 2.36 19.22 3.61
CA GLU A 580 2.58 19.06 2.16
C GLU A 580 1.43 18.30 1.49
N ALA A 581 0.85 17.32 2.17
CA ALA A 581 -0.16 16.40 1.61
C ALA A 581 -1.47 16.38 2.41
N GLY A 582 -2.60 16.50 1.72
CA GLY A 582 -3.94 16.30 2.29
C GLY A 582 -4.48 17.43 3.17
N VAL A 583 -3.80 18.58 3.25
CA VAL A 583 -4.25 19.73 4.06
C VAL A 583 -4.71 20.88 3.17
N ASP A 584 -5.93 21.39 3.38
CA ASP A 584 -6.52 22.44 2.55
C ASP A 584 -6.45 23.81 3.23
N LEU A 585 -5.27 24.44 3.17
CA LEU A 585 -4.94 25.75 3.73
C LEU A 585 -4.30 26.66 2.66
N ASP A 586 -4.53 27.97 2.76
CA ASP A 586 -4.08 28.99 1.81
C ASP A 586 -3.44 30.20 2.52
N PHE A 587 -2.11 30.27 2.53
CA PHE A 587 -1.31 31.31 3.18
C PHE A 587 -0.89 32.43 2.22
N ASP A 588 -0.51 33.60 2.74
CA ASP A 588 -0.09 34.75 1.93
C ASP A 588 1.40 34.68 1.54
N LEU A 589 2.23 34.06 2.39
CA LEU A 589 3.65 33.84 2.12
C LEU A 589 4.15 32.58 2.82
N GLY A 590 5.25 32.02 2.31
CA GLY A 590 5.85 30.80 2.84
C GLY A 590 7.35 30.93 3.10
N PHE A 591 7.83 30.26 4.15
CA PHE A 591 9.24 29.92 4.36
C PHE A 591 9.35 28.39 4.32
N ARG A 592 10.26 27.87 3.51
CA ARG A 592 10.51 26.44 3.40
C ARG A 592 12.00 26.17 3.54
N ASP A 593 12.36 25.33 4.49
CA ASP A 593 13.71 24.79 4.59
C ASP A 593 14.05 23.98 3.33
N LEU A 594 15.33 23.97 2.93
CA LEU A 594 15.82 23.30 1.74
C LEU A 594 15.40 21.82 1.78
N ALA A 595 14.65 21.41 0.75
CA ALA A 595 14.09 20.07 0.60
C ALA A 595 14.15 19.67 -0.87
N PRO A 596 13.86 18.40 -1.23
CA PRO A 596 13.65 18.01 -2.62
C PRO A 596 12.64 18.90 -3.32
N LEU A 597 12.84 19.08 -4.62
CA LEU A 597 12.13 20.09 -5.39
C LEU A 597 10.60 19.88 -5.38
N GLU A 598 10.18 18.62 -5.32
CA GLU A 598 8.78 18.22 -5.21
C GLU A 598 8.14 18.71 -3.90
N SER A 599 8.84 18.56 -2.76
CA SER A 599 8.39 19.09 -1.47
C SER A 599 8.30 20.61 -1.46
N LEU A 600 9.20 21.31 -2.18
CA LEU A 600 9.13 22.76 -2.35
C LEU A 600 7.87 23.16 -3.12
N VAL A 601 7.56 22.47 -4.23
CA VAL A 601 6.35 22.73 -5.03
C VAL A 601 5.07 22.38 -4.27
N GLN A 602 5.06 21.29 -3.49
CA GLN A 602 3.93 20.93 -2.63
C GLN A 602 3.67 21.98 -1.55
N THR A 603 4.73 22.54 -0.95
CA THR A 603 4.63 23.66 0.00
C THR A 603 4.11 24.92 -0.69
N ALA A 604 4.63 25.26 -1.89
CA ALA A 604 4.14 26.38 -2.67
C ALA A 604 2.64 26.25 -3.01
N GLY A 605 2.14 25.03 -3.20
CA GLY A 605 0.71 24.74 -3.38
C GLY A 605 -0.20 25.04 -2.16
N ARG A 606 0.38 25.52 -1.05
CA ARG A 606 -0.31 26.02 0.15
C ARG A 606 -0.19 27.54 0.32
N VAL A 607 0.52 28.21 -0.58
CA VAL A 607 0.69 29.67 -0.61
C VAL A 607 -0.04 30.23 -1.82
N ASN A 608 -0.94 31.18 -1.61
CA ASN A 608 -1.81 31.74 -2.65
C ASN A 608 -2.49 30.66 -3.50
N ARG A 609 -2.93 29.59 -2.84
CA ARG A 609 -3.51 28.38 -3.42
C ARG A 609 -4.69 28.71 -4.34
N GLU A 610 -5.55 29.63 -3.91
CA GLU A 610 -6.72 30.08 -4.67
C GLU A 610 -6.40 31.18 -5.69
N GLY A 611 -5.18 31.72 -5.69
CA GLY A 611 -4.75 32.78 -6.63
C GLY A 611 -5.35 34.16 -6.34
N LYS A 612 -5.98 34.35 -5.18
CA LYS A 612 -6.69 35.58 -4.80
C LYS A 612 -5.84 36.59 -4.03
N LYS A 613 -4.60 36.24 -3.68
CA LYS A 613 -3.72 37.02 -2.78
C LYS A 613 -2.66 37.84 -3.54
N GLY A 614 -2.87 38.05 -4.85
CA GLY A 614 -1.97 38.77 -5.75
C GLY A 614 -1.19 37.83 -6.69
N GLU A 615 -0.33 38.39 -7.54
CA GLU A 615 0.54 37.60 -8.41
C GLU A 615 1.90 37.32 -7.72
N TYR A 616 2.37 36.09 -7.85
CA TYR A 616 3.70 35.63 -7.43
C TYR A 616 4.02 35.89 -5.95
N CYS A 617 3.14 35.42 -5.06
CA CYS A 617 3.37 35.42 -3.62
C CYS A 617 4.66 34.65 -3.29
N PRO A 618 5.53 35.18 -2.41
CA PRO A 618 6.86 34.63 -2.21
C PRO A 618 6.85 33.37 -1.35
N VAL A 619 7.64 32.40 -1.78
CA VAL A 619 8.05 31.23 -0.99
C VAL A 619 9.57 31.30 -0.86
N TYR A 620 10.04 31.68 0.32
CA TYR A 620 11.47 31.82 0.64
C TYR A 620 12.07 30.45 0.94
N ILE A 621 13.07 30.04 0.16
CA ILE A 621 13.76 28.78 0.39
C ILE A 621 15.00 29.06 1.23
N VAL A 622 14.98 28.66 2.49
CA VAL A 622 16.05 28.90 3.45
C VAL A 622 16.84 27.61 3.70
N ARG A 623 18.06 27.73 4.21
CA ARG A 623 18.90 26.57 4.54
C ARG A 623 19.23 26.57 6.03
N PHE A 624 18.61 25.70 6.81
CA PHE A 624 18.95 25.57 8.23
C PHE A 624 20.26 24.80 8.46
N GLU A 625 20.97 25.11 9.55
CA GLU A 625 22.18 24.41 9.98
C GLU A 625 21.90 23.03 10.59
N ASN A 626 22.83 22.09 10.39
CA ASN A 626 23.01 20.81 11.10
C ASN A 626 21.82 19.82 11.20
N ASP A 627 20.63 20.15 10.66
CA ASP A 627 19.42 19.33 10.82
C ASP A 627 18.94 18.65 9.52
N ASN A 628 19.46 19.07 8.36
CA ASN A 628 18.92 18.67 7.04
C ASN A 628 19.37 17.30 6.55
N GLN A 629 20.55 16.83 6.97
CA GLN A 629 21.17 15.57 6.52
C GLN A 629 20.42 14.32 7.01
N TYR A 630 19.44 14.57 7.86
CA TYR A 630 18.71 13.61 8.65
C TYR A 630 17.39 13.21 7.94
N VAL A 631 16.71 14.14 7.29
CA VAL A 631 15.40 13.81 6.67
C VAL A 631 15.52 13.45 5.19
N TYR A 632 16.51 13.99 4.50
CA TYR A 632 16.79 13.69 3.11
C TYR A 632 18.27 13.31 2.94
N GLN A 633 18.55 12.35 2.04
CA GLN A 633 19.93 11.99 1.76
C GLN A 633 20.67 13.22 1.20
N LEU A 634 21.88 13.44 1.71
CA LEU A 634 22.70 14.63 1.46
C LEU A 634 22.79 15.04 -0.02
N HIS A 635 22.94 14.07 -0.91
CA HIS A 635 23.10 14.33 -2.33
C HIS A 635 21.82 14.85 -3.01
N HIS A 636 20.61 14.54 -2.51
CA HIS A 636 19.36 15.13 -3.04
C HIS A 636 19.33 16.63 -2.77
N LEU A 637 19.60 17.02 -1.52
CA LEU A 637 19.59 18.41 -1.10
C LEU A 637 20.68 19.22 -1.80
N GLU A 638 21.87 18.65 -2.01
CA GLU A 638 22.93 19.31 -2.77
C GLU A 638 22.54 19.54 -4.23
N ARG A 639 21.88 18.58 -4.89
CA ARG A 639 21.39 18.76 -6.25
C ARG A 639 20.33 19.85 -6.34
N THR A 640 19.32 19.81 -5.48
CA THR A 640 18.28 20.85 -5.43
C THR A 640 18.89 22.21 -5.14
N LYS A 641 19.85 22.29 -4.19
CA LYS A 641 20.59 23.53 -3.90
C LYS A 641 21.32 24.06 -5.13
N ASN A 642 22.16 23.23 -5.77
CA ASN A 642 22.95 23.61 -6.93
C ASN A 642 22.08 24.05 -8.11
N LEU A 643 20.87 23.48 -8.22
CA LEU A 643 19.89 23.87 -9.23
C LEU A 643 19.27 25.23 -8.91
N LEU A 644 18.85 25.47 -7.66
CA LEU A 644 18.19 26.70 -7.22
C LEU A 644 19.13 27.90 -7.12
N GLU A 645 20.40 27.70 -6.73
CA GLU A 645 21.39 28.79 -6.58
C GLU A 645 21.72 29.54 -7.88
N LYS A 646 21.35 28.97 -9.03
CA LYS A 646 21.49 29.60 -10.35
C LYS A 646 20.47 30.72 -10.58
N TYR A 647 19.46 30.85 -9.73
CA TYR A 647 18.34 31.76 -9.90
C TYR A 647 18.19 32.70 -8.71
N ASN A 648 17.92 33.98 -8.98
CA ASN A 648 17.54 34.94 -7.93
C ASN A 648 16.07 34.79 -7.51
N GLN A 649 15.21 34.46 -8.48
CA GLN A 649 13.81 34.10 -8.28
C GLN A 649 13.39 33.12 -9.37
N ILE A 650 12.39 32.30 -9.09
CA ILE A 650 11.81 31.34 -10.04
C ILE A 650 10.29 31.50 -9.98
N LEU A 651 9.65 31.82 -11.09
CA LEU A 651 8.21 31.98 -11.16
C LEU A 651 7.53 30.63 -11.31
N GLU A 652 6.29 30.50 -10.80
CA GLU A 652 5.54 29.24 -10.86
C GLU A 652 5.43 28.58 -12.26
N PRO A 653 5.29 29.33 -13.38
CA PRO A 653 5.34 28.75 -14.73
C PRO A 653 6.63 27.98 -15.06
N GLU A 654 7.73 28.27 -14.35
CA GLU A 654 9.05 27.67 -14.58
C GLU A 654 9.29 26.42 -13.72
N TYR A 655 8.41 26.14 -12.73
CA TYR A 655 8.57 24.99 -11.84
C TYR A 655 8.60 23.64 -12.58
N PRO A 656 7.75 23.37 -13.60
CA PRO A 656 7.80 22.10 -14.33
C PRO A 656 9.14 21.87 -15.03
N SER A 657 9.66 22.89 -15.73
CA SER A 657 10.95 22.79 -16.43
C SER A 657 12.13 22.62 -15.46
N LEU A 658 12.04 23.22 -14.26
CA LEU A 658 13.02 23.02 -13.20
C LEU A 658 13.04 21.56 -12.72
N ILE A 659 11.87 20.94 -12.55
CA ILE A 659 11.74 19.54 -12.15
C ILE A 659 12.16 18.58 -13.27
N GLU A 660 11.84 18.89 -14.53
CA GLU A 660 12.30 18.11 -15.67
C GLU A 660 13.84 18.08 -15.75
N ASN A 661 14.49 19.24 -15.58
CA ASN A 661 15.95 19.35 -15.52
C ASN A 661 16.53 18.54 -14.34
N TYR A 662 15.87 18.55 -13.19
CA TYR A 662 16.28 17.72 -12.04
C TYR A 662 16.31 16.22 -12.41
N TYR A 663 15.23 15.70 -12.99
CA TYR A 663 15.16 14.29 -13.38
C TYR A 663 16.08 13.94 -14.56
N GLU A 664 16.36 14.88 -15.46
CA GLU A 664 17.36 14.71 -16.52
C GLU A 664 18.76 14.54 -15.96
N GLN A 665 19.14 15.37 -14.99
CA GLN A 665 20.41 15.22 -14.29
C GLN A 665 20.44 13.90 -13.52
N LEU A 666 19.35 13.51 -12.85
CA LEU A 666 19.26 12.22 -12.15
C LEU A 666 19.51 11.03 -13.08
N MET A 667 18.99 11.09 -14.32
CA MET A 667 19.19 10.06 -15.34
C MET A 667 20.63 9.91 -15.82
N GLN A 668 21.51 10.88 -15.58
CA GLN A 668 22.93 10.78 -15.93
C GLN A 668 23.74 9.97 -14.91
N PHE A 669 23.21 9.78 -13.70
CA PHE A 669 23.86 8.98 -12.66
C PHE A 669 23.57 7.49 -12.83
N ASP A 670 24.43 6.68 -12.21
CA ASP A 670 24.22 5.25 -12.07
C ASP A 670 22.98 4.93 -11.23
N ILE A 671 22.42 3.76 -11.49
CA ILE A 671 21.26 3.25 -10.75
C ILE A 671 21.71 2.94 -9.30
N PRO A 672 20.94 3.39 -8.28
CA PRO A 672 21.22 3.11 -6.88
C PRO A 672 21.41 1.60 -6.60
N GLU A 673 22.36 1.27 -5.72
CA GLU A 673 22.67 -0.13 -5.38
C GLU A 673 21.49 -0.87 -4.76
N GLU A 674 20.67 -0.18 -3.98
CA GLU A 674 19.46 -0.77 -3.39
C GLU A 674 18.49 -1.26 -4.47
N SER A 675 18.31 -0.50 -5.55
CA SER A 675 17.50 -0.95 -6.69
C SER A 675 18.15 -2.13 -7.43
N ARG A 676 19.47 -2.07 -7.66
CA ARG A 676 20.21 -3.13 -8.39
C ARG A 676 20.19 -4.45 -7.65
N THR A 677 20.50 -4.44 -6.36
CA THR A 677 20.58 -5.64 -5.51
C THR A 677 19.21 -6.29 -5.33
N LEU A 678 18.17 -5.51 -5.00
CA LEU A 678 16.80 -6.04 -4.89
C LEU A 678 16.28 -6.62 -6.21
N TRP A 679 16.63 -6.01 -7.34
CA TRP A 679 16.25 -6.52 -8.66
C TRP A 679 17.01 -7.80 -9.04
N ASN A 680 18.34 -7.79 -8.96
CA ASN A 680 19.17 -8.90 -9.43
C ASN A 680 19.13 -10.11 -8.48
N GLU A 681 19.22 -9.88 -7.17
CA GLU A 681 19.24 -10.94 -6.16
C GLU A 681 17.82 -11.27 -5.69
N GLY A 682 17.05 -10.25 -5.26
CA GLY A 682 15.71 -10.47 -4.74
C GLY A 682 14.76 -11.07 -5.78
N ILE A 683 14.59 -10.38 -6.92
CA ILE A 683 13.71 -10.82 -8.01
C ILE A 683 14.42 -11.84 -8.92
N GLY A 684 15.60 -11.50 -9.45
CA GLY A 684 16.30 -12.31 -10.44
C GLY A 684 16.75 -13.69 -9.95
N GLN A 685 17.05 -13.83 -8.65
CA GLN A 685 17.46 -15.10 -8.02
C GLN A 685 16.40 -15.68 -7.07
N LEU A 686 15.21 -15.06 -7.01
CA LEU A 686 14.12 -15.43 -6.11
C LEU A 686 14.56 -15.47 -4.64
N ASP A 687 15.43 -14.54 -4.22
CA ASP A 687 15.83 -14.42 -2.81
C ASP A 687 14.82 -13.60 -2.02
N PHE A 688 13.82 -14.28 -1.46
CA PHE A 688 12.78 -13.66 -0.65
C PHE A 688 13.28 -13.03 0.66
N GLU A 689 14.44 -13.46 1.19
CA GLU A 689 15.05 -12.83 2.36
C GLU A 689 15.64 -11.48 1.97
N LYS A 690 16.30 -11.41 0.80
CA LYS A 690 16.82 -10.15 0.26
C LYS A 690 15.70 -9.12 0.05
N LEU A 691 14.53 -9.57 -0.41
CA LEU A 691 13.36 -8.70 -0.58
C LEU A 691 12.84 -8.10 0.74
N GLU A 692 13.14 -8.68 1.90
CA GLU A 692 12.76 -8.08 3.20
C GLU A 692 13.51 -6.79 3.51
N GLU A 693 14.62 -6.52 2.82
CA GLU A 693 15.34 -5.24 2.91
C GLU A 693 14.57 -4.08 2.26
N PHE A 694 13.57 -4.36 1.40
CA PHE A 694 12.74 -3.33 0.80
C PHE A 694 11.87 -2.63 1.85
N GLN A 695 12.16 -1.34 2.08
CA GLN A 695 11.39 -0.50 2.99
C GLN A 695 11.09 0.83 2.34
N LEU A 696 9.89 0.95 1.75
CA LEU A 696 9.44 2.20 1.12
C LEU A 696 9.46 3.39 2.10
N ILE A 697 9.15 3.13 3.37
CA ILE A 697 9.34 4.06 4.47
C ILE A 697 10.43 3.46 5.37
N GLU A 698 11.56 4.16 5.48
CA GLU A 698 12.70 3.69 6.28
C GLU A 698 12.33 3.56 7.76
N LYS A 699 12.60 2.40 8.36
CA LYS A 699 12.53 2.23 9.81
C LYS A 699 13.81 2.77 10.45
N ILE A 700 13.84 4.06 10.76
CA ILE A 700 14.99 4.67 11.44
C ILE A 700 14.94 4.34 12.93
N GLY A 701 15.36 3.13 13.27
CA GLY A 701 15.41 2.59 14.64
C GLY A 701 14.12 1.90 15.10
N GLU A 702 14.12 1.47 16.36
CA GLU A 702 12.92 0.96 17.02
C GLU A 702 11.89 2.10 17.12
N VAL A 703 10.66 1.86 16.68
CA VAL A 703 9.53 2.80 16.82
C VAL A 703 8.52 2.15 17.73
N ILE A 704 8.13 2.87 18.77
CA ILE A 704 7.10 2.46 19.70
C ILE A 704 5.82 3.25 19.45
N ASP A 705 4.69 2.59 19.60
CA ASP A 705 3.39 3.21 19.55
C ASP A 705 3.00 3.67 20.97
N VAL A 706 2.73 4.97 21.14
CA VAL A 706 2.31 5.55 22.43
C VAL A 706 0.88 6.05 22.33
N PHE A 707 -0.01 5.46 23.13
CA PHE A 707 -1.39 5.89 23.29
C PHE A 707 -1.48 7.00 24.35
N VAL A 708 -2.05 8.14 23.96
CA VAL A 708 -2.18 9.33 24.81
C VAL A 708 -3.61 9.43 25.31
N GLU A 709 -3.82 9.21 26.61
CA GLU A 709 -5.14 9.28 27.23
C GLU A 709 -5.55 10.74 27.54
N MET A 710 -5.77 11.49 26.46
CA MET A 710 -5.94 12.95 26.50
C MET A 710 -7.34 13.40 26.97
N ASP A 711 -8.37 12.58 26.73
CA ASP A 711 -9.77 12.92 27.07
C ASP A 711 -10.60 11.68 27.43
N GLU A 712 -11.86 11.91 27.80
CA GLU A 712 -12.78 10.84 28.22
C GLU A 712 -13.02 9.77 27.15
N LYS A 713 -13.01 10.15 25.87
CA LYS A 713 -13.17 9.19 24.77
C LYS A 713 -11.93 8.31 24.63
N ALA A 714 -10.73 8.88 24.81
CA ALA A 714 -9.50 8.10 24.89
C ALA A 714 -9.53 7.14 26.10
N THR A 715 -10.02 7.58 27.26
CA THR A 715 -10.21 6.73 28.44
C THR A 715 -11.14 5.56 28.16
N GLN A 716 -12.30 5.81 27.52
CA GLN A 716 -13.24 4.76 27.12
C GLN A 716 -12.60 3.73 26.19
N LEU A 717 -11.86 4.18 25.17
CA LEU A 717 -11.17 3.28 24.24
C LEU A 717 -10.10 2.43 24.93
N ALA A 718 -9.36 3.01 25.87
CA ALA A 718 -8.37 2.27 26.65
C ALA A 718 -9.03 1.21 27.54
N ASN A 719 -10.14 1.55 28.21
CA ASN A 719 -10.94 0.60 29.00
C ASN A 719 -11.45 -0.57 28.15
N VAL A 720 -11.98 -0.27 26.95
CA VAL A 720 -12.45 -1.31 26.03
C VAL A 720 -11.32 -2.20 25.55
N TYR A 721 -10.20 -1.61 25.12
CA TYR A 721 -9.04 -2.38 24.69
C TYR A 721 -8.56 -3.31 25.80
N GLU A 722 -8.59 -2.84 27.05
CA GLU A 722 -8.32 -3.67 28.20
C GLU A 722 -9.33 -4.82 28.38
N GLU A 723 -10.62 -4.53 28.32
CA GLU A 723 -11.68 -5.52 28.55
C GLU A 723 -11.63 -6.67 27.55
N ILE A 724 -11.32 -6.37 26.27
CA ILE A 724 -11.25 -7.38 25.19
C ILE A 724 -10.21 -8.46 25.47
N HIS A 725 -9.17 -8.14 26.23
CA HIS A 725 -8.09 -9.06 26.58
C HIS A 725 -8.35 -9.87 27.86
N LYS A 726 -9.50 -9.67 28.53
CA LYS A 726 -9.92 -10.48 29.69
C LYS A 726 -10.66 -11.74 29.26
N ASP A 727 -10.62 -12.79 30.08
CA ASP A 727 -11.28 -14.07 29.76
C ASP A 727 -12.80 -13.93 29.58
N LYS A 728 -13.46 -13.05 30.34
CA LYS A 728 -14.87 -12.69 30.16
C LYS A 728 -14.94 -11.24 29.69
N LEU A 729 -15.59 -11.02 28.54
CA LEU A 729 -15.77 -9.69 27.95
C LEU A 729 -17.11 -9.10 28.39
N ASP A 730 -17.08 -7.97 29.10
CA ASP A 730 -18.29 -7.17 29.33
C ASP A 730 -18.69 -6.43 28.04
N LEU A 731 -19.73 -6.94 27.37
CA LEU A 731 -20.26 -6.38 26.13
C LEU A 731 -20.81 -4.96 26.30
N SER A 732 -21.21 -4.55 27.51
CA SER A 732 -21.75 -3.20 27.74
C SER A 732 -20.71 -2.11 27.50
N LEU A 733 -19.43 -2.40 27.71
CA LEU A 733 -18.33 -1.48 27.46
C LEU A 733 -18.09 -1.26 25.95
N LEU A 734 -18.55 -2.17 25.09
CA LEU A 734 -18.44 -2.04 23.64
C LEU A 734 -19.53 -1.12 23.05
N GLU A 735 -20.58 -0.80 23.80
CA GLU A 735 -21.66 0.06 23.34
C GLU A 735 -21.15 1.47 22.98
N GLY A 736 -21.46 1.94 21.78
CA GLY A 736 -21.00 3.24 21.27
C GLY A 736 -19.59 3.22 20.66
N ILE A 737 -18.85 2.12 20.82
CA ILE A 737 -17.56 1.88 20.15
C ILE A 737 -17.74 0.88 18.99
N ILE A 738 -18.62 -0.10 19.13
CA ILE A 738 -18.96 -1.09 18.10
C ILE A 738 -20.45 -1.04 17.82
N ASP A 739 -20.86 -1.41 16.60
CA ASP A 739 -22.27 -1.44 16.21
C ASP A 739 -23.08 -2.34 17.15
N LYS A 740 -24.23 -1.81 17.62
CA LYS A 740 -25.13 -2.54 18.51
C LYS A 740 -25.66 -3.82 17.87
N ASP A 741 -25.87 -3.83 16.55
CA ASP A 741 -26.37 -5.01 15.85
C ASP A 741 -25.34 -6.15 15.82
N TYR A 742 -24.04 -5.82 15.81
CA TYR A 742 -22.97 -6.81 15.93
C TYR A 742 -22.90 -7.39 17.35
N ILE A 743 -23.03 -6.54 18.38
CA ILE A 743 -23.06 -6.95 19.78
C ILE A 743 -24.27 -7.86 20.06
N ILE A 744 -25.44 -7.53 19.51
CA ILE A 744 -26.71 -8.27 19.72
C ILE A 744 -26.67 -9.66 19.03
N LYS A 745 -25.99 -9.80 17.88
CA LYS A 745 -25.84 -11.09 17.18
C LYS A 745 -24.95 -12.08 17.94
N GLN A 746 -24.01 -11.59 18.76
CA GLN A 746 -23.06 -12.40 19.54
C GLN A 746 -23.65 -12.77 20.92
N LYS A 747 -24.52 -13.77 20.99
CA LYS A 747 -25.04 -14.27 22.28
C LYS A 747 -23.99 -15.07 23.04
N GLU A 748 -23.72 -14.64 24.27
CA GLU A 748 -22.99 -15.27 25.39
C GLU A 748 -21.54 -15.75 25.17
N ASN A 749 -21.08 -16.10 23.97
CA ASN A 749 -19.70 -16.52 23.71
C ASN A 749 -19.12 -15.89 22.42
N ILE A 750 -18.14 -15.00 22.60
CA ILE A 750 -17.41 -14.34 21.50
C ILE A 750 -16.25 -15.24 21.09
N SER A 751 -16.19 -15.61 19.81
CA SER A 751 -15.12 -16.46 19.29
C SER A 751 -13.74 -15.77 19.36
N TYR A 752 -12.66 -16.55 19.24
CA TYR A 752 -11.31 -15.99 19.13
C TYR A 752 -11.16 -15.02 17.94
N TYR A 753 -11.81 -15.33 16.82
CA TYR A 753 -11.78 -14.50 15.61
C TYR A 753 -12.52 -13.18 15.80
N ASP A 754 -13.71 -13.23 16.42
CA ASP A 754 -14.49 -12.05 16.78
C ASP A 754 -13.71 -11.15 17.74
N ARG A 755 -13.03 -11.71 18.74
CA ARG A 755 -12.15 -10.95 19.63
C ARG A 755 -11.01 -10.26 18.88
N GLN A 756 -10.35 -10.95 17.94
CA GLN A 756 -9.32 -10.31 17.11
C GLN A 756 -9.90 -9.20 16.24
N ALA A 757 -11.11 -9.39 15.71
CA ALA A 757 -11.77 -8.44 14.85
C ALA A 757 -12.17 -7.17 15.62
N ILE A 758 -12.79 -7.34 16.80
CA ILE A 758 -13.07 -6.29 17.77
C ILE A 758 -11.77 -5.57 18.19
N THR A 759 -10.71 -6.31 18.51
CA THR A 759 -9.40 -5.74 18.88
C THR A 759 -8.87 -4.84 17.76
N LYS A 760 -8.97 -5.30 16.50
CA LYS A 760 -8.59 -4.49 15.34
C LYS A 760 -9.41 -3.20 15.30
N ILE A 761 -10.75 -3.25 15.37
CA ILE A 761 -11.65 -2.06 15.39
C ILE A 761 -11.18 -1.04 16.44
N VAL A 762 -10.95 -1.52 17.65
CA VAL A 762 -10.60 -0.66 18.78
C VAL A 762 -9.23 -0.03 18.58
N LEU A 763 -8.23 -0.80 18.13
CA LEU A 763 -6.89 -0.27 17.82
C LEU A 763 -6.94 0.85 16.77
N ILE A 764 -7.86 0.83 15.82
CA ILE A 764 -7.93 1.89 14.82
C ILE A 764 -8.58 3.15 15.41
N LYS A 765 -9.62 2.99 16.22
CA LYS A 765 -10.19 4.13 16.95
C LYS A 765 -9.16 4.73 17.91
N MET A 766 -8.39 3.89 18.60
CA MET A 766 -7.26 4.31 19.43
C MET A 766 -6.18 5.03 18.61
N SER A 767 -5.97 4.67 17.34
CA SER A 767 -4.93 5.28 16.50
C SER A 767 -5.07 6.80 16.33
N GLN A 768 -6.28 7.37 16.54
CA GLN A 768 -6.49 8.83 16.55
C GLN A 768 -5.83 9.54 17.74
N TYR A 769 -5.48 8.77 18.78
CA TYR A 769 -4.81 9.18 20.01
C TYR A 769 -3.41 8.56 20.15
N MET A 770 -2.89 7.93 19.09
CA MET A 770 -1.57 7.32 19.10
C MET A 770 -0.56 8.16 18.33
N ILE A 771 0.63 8.26 18.89
CA ILE A 771 1.82 8.82 18.26
C ILE A 771 2.90 7.74 18.17
N GLN A 772 3.80 7.90 17.20
CA GLN A 772 4.90 6.97 16.97
C GLN A 772 6.22 7.62 17.33
N ILE A 773 6.95 7.01 18.26
CA ILE A 773 8.15 7.59 18.89
C ILE A 773 9.31 6.63 18.72
N ARG A 774 10.53 7.15 18.50
CA ARG A 774 11.73 6.31 18.41
C ARG A 774 12.11 5.77 19.79
N GLY A 775 12.16 4.44 19.94
CA GLY A 775 12.47 3.71 21.18
C GLY A 775 13.81 4.08 21.81
N LYS A 776 14.82 4.50 21.03
CA LYS A 776 16.09 5.00 21.60
C LYS A 776 15.94 6.18 22.56
N ARG A 777 14.91 7.03 22.39
CA ARG A 777 14.66 8.23 23.22
C ARG A 777 13.74 8.01 24.40
N VAL A 778 13.08 6.87 24.37
CA VAL A 778 12.21 6.39 25.42
C VAL A 778 13.06 5.68 26.49
N LYS A 779 14.33 5.38 26.21
CA LYS A 779 15.20 4.59 27.08
C LYS A 779 15.45 5.21 28.45
N ASN A 780 15.55 6.53 28.57
CA ASN A 780 15.86 7.17 29.86
C ASN A 780 14.62 7.73 30.58
N ASN A 781 13.47 7.90 29.90
CA ASN A 781 12.17 8.21 30.51
C ASN A 781 11.01 7.56 29.74
N PRO A 782 10.84 6.22 29.82
CA PRO A 782 9.82 5.55 29.04
C PRO A 782 8.42 5.90 29.54
N PRO A 783 7.44 6.18 28.65
CA PRO A 783 6.04 6.12 29.04
C PRO A 783 5.74 4.74 29.62
N ILE A 784 4.65 4.65 30.37
CA ILE A 784 4.31 3.40 31.04
C ILE A 784 3.90 2.37 29.98
N SER A 785 4.36 1.11 30.08
CA SER A 785 3.83 0.08 29.20
C SER A 785 2.33 -0.06 29.44
N PHE A 786 1.52 -0.18 28.37
CA PHE A 786 0.08 -0.42 28.51
C PHE A 786 -0.22 -1.68 29.35
N SER A 787 0.74 -2.61 29.44
CA SER A 787 0.65 -3.77 30.33
C SER A 787 0.51 -3.44 31.82
N SER A 788 0.91 -2.24 32.25
CA SER A 788 0.70 -1.76 33.61
C SER A 788 -0.77 -1.46 33.91
N ARG A 789 -1.60 -1.34 32.87
CA ARG A 789 -3.06 -1.30 32.97
C ARG A 789 -3.58 -2.74 33.14
N ASN A 790 -3.57 -3.22 34.37
CA ASN A 790 -4.12 -4.53 34.79
C ASN A 790 -3.49 -5.80 34.14
N GLY A 791 -2.21 -5.75 33.74
CA GLY A 791 -1.42 -6.96 33.41
C GLY A 791 -1.57 -7.46 31.97
N ILE A 792 -2.10 -6.65 31.06
CA ILE A 792 -2.37 -7.05 29.67
C ILE A 792 -1.08 -7.11 28.85
N LYS A 793 -0.85 -8.18 28.08
CA LYS A 793 0.26 -8.21 27.12
C LYS A 793 -0.03 -7.32 25.92
N SER A 794 0.54 -6.12 25.90
CA SER A 794 0.49 -5.20 24.75
C SER A 794 1.87 -4.61 24.47
N SER A 795 2.20 -4.43 23.19
CA SER A 795 3.40 -3.72 22.74
C SER A 795 3.24 -2.20 22.73
N ILE A 796 2.06 -1.71 23.11
CA ILE A 796 1.72 -0.29 23.14
C ILE A 796 2.21 0.30 24.46
N PHE A 797 2.72 1.53 24.38
CA PHE A 797 3.03 2.38 25.52
C PHE A 797 1.88 3.34 25.78
N TRP A 798 1.76 3.84 26.99
CA TRP A 798 0.60 4.56 27.47
C TRP A 798 1.01 5.76 28.32
N ILE A 799 0.42 6.91 27.99
CA ILE A 799 0.48 8.11 28.83
C ILE A 799 -0.89 8.24 29.53
N PRO A 800 -0.97 7.97 30.84
CA PRO A 800 -2.21 8.11 31.58
C PRO A 800 -2.60 9.59 31.73
N LYS A 801 -3.91 9.85 31.84
CA LYS A 801 -4.44 11.21 32.04
C LYS A 801 -3.77 11.97 33.20
N GLY A 802 -3.41 11.26 34.28
CA GLY A 802 -2.74 11.84 35.45
C GLY A 802 -1.25 12.22 35.24
N GLN A 803 -0.61 11.77 34.16
CA GLN A 803 0.78 12.08 33.84
C GLN A 803 0.93 12.80 32.49
N LEU A 804 -0.17 13.29 31.91
CA LEU A 804 -0.16 13.88 30.57
C LEU A 804 0.91 14.97 30.43
N GLN A 805 0.94 15.94 31.36
CA GLN A 805 1.89 17.05 31.35
C GLN A 805 3.37 16.64 31.50
N GLN A 806 3.66 15.43 31.95
CA GLN A 806 5.04 14.94 32.09
C GLN A 806 5.61 14.43 30.77
N TYR A 807 4.74 13.97 29.85
CA TYR A 807 5.13 13.28 28.63
C TYR A 807 4.58 13.93 27.36
N TYR A 808 3.64 14.86 27.50
CA TYR A 808 2.89 15.42 26.38
C TYR A 808 2.53 16.89 26.65
N ASP A 809 2.98 17.76 25.75
CA ASP A 809 2.62 19.15 25.64
C ASP A 809 1.42 19.29 24.70
N GLU A 810 0.40 20.06 25.10
CA GLU A 810 -0.86 20.12 24.36
C GLU A 810 -0.74 20.80 22.99
N GLU A 811 0.26 21.69 22.82
CA GLU A 811 0.51 22.39 21.56
C GLU A 811 1.51 21.64 20.67
N THR A 812 2.60 21.14 21.25
CA THR A 812 3.78 20.62 20.52
C THR A 812 3.89 19.09 20.52
N GLY A 813 3.09 18.40 21.32
CA GLY A 813 3.00 16.94 21.36
C GLY A 813 3.97 16.30 22.37
N PHE A 814 4.51 15.13 22.03
CA PHE A 814 5.37 14.39 22.98
C PHE A 814 6.63 15.15 23.42
N ILE A 815 6.93 15.05 24.71
CA ILE A 815 8.10 15.67 25.37
C ILE A 815 9.18 14.60 25.53
N ASP A 816 10.42 14.92 25.15
CA ASP A 816 11.55 14.00 25.32
C ASP A 816 12.24 14.10 26.69
N GLU A 817 13.25 13.26 26.91
CA GLU A 817 13.99 13.11 28.17
C GLU A 817 14.71 14.38 28.67
N TYR A 818 14.90 15.40 27.82
CA TYR A 818 15.56 16.67 28.18
C TYR A 818 14.57 17.83 28.36
N GLY A 819 13.26 17.62 28.18
CA GLY A 819 12.27 18.71 28.10
C GLY A 819 12.33 19.49 26.78
N ASP A 820 13.22 19.06 25.88
CA ASP A 820 13.42 19.62 24.56
C ASP A 820 12.65 18.82 23.51
N ALA A 821 12.57 19.42 22.32
CA ALA A 821 11.83 18.87 21.22
C ALA A 821 12.59 17.80 20.42
N PHE A 822 11.82 16.83 19.92
CA PHE A 822 12.22 15.66 19.15
C PHE A 822 13.16 15.94 17.97
N ILE A 823 14.44 15.52 17.99
CA ILE A 823 15.31 15.52 16.78
C ILE A 823 14.65 14.65 15.68
N TRP A 824 14.75 15.06 14.41
CA TRP A 824 14.15 14.52 13.16
C TRP A 824 12.78 15.04 12.80
#